data_AF-A0A814A018-F1
#
_entry.id   AF-A0A814A018-F1
#
_cell.length_a   1.000
_cell.length_b   1.000
_cell.length_c   1.000
_cell.angle_alpha   90.00
_cell.angle_beta   90.00
_cell.angle_gamma   90.00
#
_symmetry.space_group_name_H-M   'P 1'
#
loop_
_entity.id
_entity.type
_entity.pdbx_description
1 polymer ?
#
loop_
_entity_poly.entity_id
_entity_poly.type
_entity_poly.pdbx_seq_one_letter_code
_entity_poly.pdbx_strand_id
1 'polypeptide(L)'
;MSSSNDTSVVASSTIIVTLNLINERFTGTLPLIFVILGTIGFLGNTFTFLQRKLRSNTFCIYSLCGSVVDVINLYTNLLMTYIVKDSSNLSNITSRTECKIKLFLVVFLPQLSMNLLVTSLIDRFSCTCSLTSPIRRIRRLKMVPYLVVLTILISGVMSLYSPMFYDYVPNSGCVVTDTLSNGTLYTILHGFMAPIIMCVFVWLTYRNIRHSRQRVTVANTSATISRSRHQFISTVVTQTNCAILHLRSLVTHSTSHVINHRVFIVIYILSVFTSDASTMVLKLRELLIKQVAIYLPYFSYDSCQCLTADQRERVLRWLVSHDYLSPTIAPYITKNLLSIPLYSLEFYKCDQLTNDMLIEIGRASHFSRLKSLIIHQCSQVQDSGVRAITKGQLSLEYLALRKLTNLTNVGLDGIHSAFLKEIDFRWNEKIQDHGIFTIVSNNLNLRSIRLVNCHGLTGQSVNHIAQNLAEKLEVLDVEGLKTLDAEVFVHLVDYCPNIRSLNLFGIINLDADGLFTLFVRSTRMMQLNLSYTTCFLQEPVADYLCCLPLSLVDICLSGTQVYSTNILVRALTRLKNIEHLRLNGLATISDDAIEKILAVIGGRLKTLEMNGYITVGSLTDRSVEHIVRYCTSLEHLSLNLLSFTSTLDSLYDLFSSTERALKLHTISLSSFRNINERVLWSLVENCLNVTLLELSGIPCVNDSLISSLKHCRKLSHLNIKGCKQITDLSICDLLGVCRFVSLVLSGCYQLTDKSILALAHTQPFLEEIYISGCTRISPAAVRFLQDNTIRRLYIDHKIPNALPDALMARNLDTGLFEQV
;
A
#
# COMPACT_ATOMS: atom_id res chain seq x y z
N MET A 1 -13.74 14.17 -50.11
CA MET A 1 -12.46 13.70 -50.66
C MET A 1 -11.41 14.75 -50.35
N SER A 2 -10.29 14.29 -49.78
CA SER A 2 -8.97 14.93 -49.60
C SER A 2 -8.86 16.33 -48.96
N SER A 3 -8.52 16.38 -47.66
CA SER A 3 -7.48 17.31 -47.12
C SER A 3 -7.16 17.12 -45.61
N SER A 4 -7.26 15.91 -45.04
CA SER A 4 -6.95 15.66 -43.61
C SER A 4 -5.64 14.91 -43.33
N ASN A 5 -4.72 14.82 -44.29
CA ASN A 5 -3.50 14.01 -44.14
C ASN A 5 -2.22 14.76 -43.73
N ASP A 6 -2.18 16.10 -43.76
CA ASP A 6 -0.90 16.82 -43.61
C ASP A 6 -0.47 17.11 -42.17
N THR A 7 -1.37 17.05 -41.17
CA THR A 7 -0.98 17.26 -39.75
C THR A 7 -0.42 16.00 -39.09
N SER A 8 -0.77 14.81 -39.59
CA SER A 8 -0.22 13.53 -39.11
C SER A 8 1.23 13.33 -39.53
N VAL A 9 1.65 13.85 -40.69
CA VAL A 9 2.99 13.66 -41.24
C VAL A 9 4.02 14.57 -40.56
N VAL A 10 3.63 15.78 -40.13
CA VAL A 10 4.51 16.71 -39.41
C VAL A 10 4.72 16.29 -37.95
N ALA A 11 3.73 15.68 -37.29
CA ALA A 11 3.91 15.09 -35.96
C ALA A 11 4.72 13.78 -35.99
N SER A 12 4.57 12.99 -37.06
CA SER A 12 5.36 11.77 -37.29
C SER A 12 6.84 12.08 -37.49
N SER A 13 7.18 13.17 -38.18
CA SER A 13 8.58 13.57 -38.39
C SER A 13 9.23 14.11 -37.11
N THR A 14 8.49 14.84 -36.25
CA THR A 14 8.99 15.28 -34.94
C THR A 14 9.14 14.10 -33.96
N ILE A 15 8.25 13.11 -34.01
CA ILE A 15 8.35 11.87 -33.22
C ILE A 15 9.50 10.99 -33.69
N ILE A 16 9.70 10.82 -35.00
CA ILE A 16 10.86 10.10 -35.54
C ILE A 16 12.15 10.85 -35.19
N VAL A 17 12.17 12.19 -35.26
CA VAL A 17 13.34 12.99 -34.86
C VAL A 17 13.59 12.90 -33.35
N THR A 18 12.56 12.89 -32.50
CA THR A 18 12.71 12.82 -31.04
C THR A 18 13.04 11.40 -30.57
N LEU A 19 12.45 10.36 -31.16
CA LEU A 19 12.84 8.97 -30.95
C LEU A 19 14.21 8.69 -31.54
N ASN A 20 14.60 9.30 -32.66
CA ASN A 20 15.96 9.23 -33.18
C ASN A 20 16.94 9.99 -32.29
N LEU A 21 16.57 11.12 -31.68
CA LEU A 21 17.40 11.85 -30.71
C LEU A 21 17.53 11.08 -29.38
N ILE A 22 16.47 10.46 -28.89
CA ILE A 22 16.50 9.61 -27.70
C ILE A 22 17.26 8.32 -28.00
N ASN A 23 17.03 7.70 -29.17
CA ASN A 23 17.76 6.53 -29.64
C ASN A 23 19.23 6.88 -29.86
N GLU A 24 19.59 8.01 -30.48
CA GLU A 24 20.97 8.51 -30.62
C GLU A 24 21.61 8.78 -29.25
N ARG A 25 20.88 9.38 -28.30
CA ARG A 25 21.40 9.60 -26.94
C ARG A 25 21.52 8.31 -26.14
N PHE A 26 20.60 7.36 -26.28
CA PHE A 26 20.66 6.05 -25.61
C PHE A 26 21.71 5.13 -26.24
N THR A 27 21.67 4.91 -27.55
CA THR A 27 22.70 4.16 -28.30
C THR A 27 24.08 4.81 -28.15
N GLY A 28 24.12 6.13 -27.99
CA GLY A 28 25.34 6.91 -27.79
C GLY A 28 25.78 7.09 -26.33
N THR A 29 25.15 6.49 -25.32
CA THR A 29 25.66 6.59 -23.93
C THR A 29 25.65 5.25 -23.19
N LEU A 30 24.74 4.35 -23.55
CA LEU A 30 24.62 3.02 -22.93
C LEU A 30 25.88 2.14 -23.10
N PRO A 31 26.54 2.09 -24.28
CA PRO A 31 27.82 1.39 -24.44
C PRO A 31 28.89 1.90 -23.46
N LEU A 32 28.99 3.22 -23.31
CA LEU A 32 29.94 3.87 -22.41
C LEU A 32 29.64 3.55 -20.94
N ILE A 33 28.36 3.58 -20.55
CA ILE A 33 27.93 3.19 -19.21
C ILE A 33 28.27 1.73 -18.92
N PHE A 34 28.09 0.82 -19.87
CA PHE A 34 28.43 -0.60 -19.69
C PHE A 34 29.94 -0.84 -19.64
N VAL A 35 30.74 -0.09 -20.40
CA VAL A 35 32.21 -0.09 -20.28
C VAL A 35 32.62 0.41 -18.89
N ILE A 36 32.01 1.47 -18.37
CA ILE A 36 32.27 1.98 -17.00
C ILE A 36 31.87 0.95 -15.94
N LEU A 37 30.69 0.35 -16.03
CA LEU A 37 30.26 -0.65 -15.04
C LEU A 37 31.09 -1.93 -15.12
N GLY A 38 31.46 -2.38 -16.32
CA GLY A 38 32.31 -3.55 -16.54
C GLY A 38 33.73 -3.34 -16.02
N THR A 39 34.31 -2.16 -16.22
CA THR A 39 35.62 -1.78 -15.65
C THR A 39 35.60 -1.71 -14.14
N ILE A 40 34.55 -1.15 -13.53
CA ILE A 40 34.35 -1.17 -12.07
C ILE A 40 34.26 -2.62 -11.56
N GLY A 41 33.50 -3.48 -12.24
CA GLY A 41 33.38 -4.90 -11.89
C GLY A 41 34.71 -5.64 -11.96
N PHE A 42 35.49 -5.43 -13.01
CA PHE A 42 36.84 -5.96 -13.16
C PHE A 42 37.80 -5.47 -12.07
N LEU A 43 37.79 -4.17 -11.76
CA LEU A 43 38.58 -3.62 -10.66
C LEU A 43 38.19 -4.26 -9.33
N GLY A 44 36.89 -4.42 -9.06
CA GLY A 44 36.38 -5.10 -7.86
C GLY A 44 36.88 -6.54 -7.74
N ASN A 45 36.82 -7.31 -8.83
CA ASN A 45 37.35 -8.68 -8.87
C ASN A 45 38.88 -8.72 -8.70
N THR A 46 39.59 -7.76 -9.28
CA THR A 46 41.05 -7.62 -9.15
C THR A 46 41.44 -7.30 -7.72
N PHE A 47 40.77 -6.35 -7.07
CA PHE A 47 40.99 -6.03 -5.65
C PHE A 47 40.67 -7.21 -4.73
N THR A 48 39.59 -7.95 -5.02
CA THR A 48 39.21 -9.16 -4.28
C THR A 48 40.29 -10.23 -4.40
N PHE A 49 40.83 -10.44 -5.61
CA PHE A 49 41.92 -11.38 -5.84
C PHE A 49 43.24 -10.93 -5.19
N LEU A 50 43.53 -9.62 -5.14
CA LEU A 50 44.75 -9.10 -4.52
C LEU A 50 44.80 -9.34 -3.00
N GLN A 51 43.68 -9.62 -2.33
CA GLN A 51 43.67 -9.99 -0.92
C GLN A 51 44.40 -11.33 -0.69
N ARG A 52 45.47 -11.33 0.11
CA ARG A 52 46.32 -12.52 0.37
C ARG A 52 45.54 -13.77 0.80
N LYS A 53 44.43 -13.60 1.54
CA LYS A 53 43.57 -14.69 2.02
C LYS A 53 42.70 -15.35 0.93
N LEU A 54 42.49 -14.68 -0.21
CA LEU A 54 41.58 -15.12 -1.28
C LEU A 54 42.29 -15.58 -2.55
N ARG A 55 43.60 -15.32 -2.69
CA ARG A 55 44.43 -15.76 -3.84
C ARG A 55 44.44 -17.26 -4.07
N SER A 56 44.32 -18.06 -3.00
CA SER A 56 44.28 -19.52 -3.07
C SER A 56 42.87 -20.07 -3.34
N ASN A 57 41.86 -19.22 -3.48
CA ASN A 57 40.48 -19.63 -3.74
C ASN A 57 40.24 -19.78 -5.24
N THR A 58 40.02 -21.01 -5.69
CA THR A 58 39.79 -21.38 -7.09
C THR A 58 38.64 -20.60 -7.72
N PHE A 59 37.58 -20.32 -6.96
CA PHE A 59 36.45 -19.48 -7.36
C PHE A 59 36.87 -18.08 -7.83
N CYS A 60 37.75 -17.43 -7.07
CA CYS A 60 38.21 -16.07 -7.36
C CYS A 60 39.03 -16.02 -8.65
N ILE A 61 39.72 -17.12 -9.00
CA ILE A 61 40.49 -17.24 -10.24
C ILE A 61 39.53 -17.26 -11.45
N TYR A 62 38.50 -18.10 -11.43
CA TYR A 62 37.52 -18.17 -12.53
C TYR A 62 36.75 -16.85 -12.71
N SER A 63 36.35 -16.22 -11.60
CA SER A 63 35.65 -14.92 -11.62
C SER A 63 36.53 -13.81 -12.19
N LEU A 64 37.83 -13.80 -11.85
CA LEU A 64 38.77 -12.84 -12.42
C LEU A 64 38.98 -13.09 -13.91
N CYS A 65 39.20 -14.34 -14.33
CA CYS A 65 39.31 -14.72 -15.74
C CYS A 65 38.08 -14.30 -16.55
N GLY A 66 36.86 -14.52 -16.04
CA GLY A 66 35.63 -14.06 -16.68
C GLY A 66 35.60 -12.54 -16.86
N SER A 67 35.91 -11.77 -15.79
CA SER A 67 35.93 -10.31 -15.88
C SER A 67 37.02 -9.74 -16.80
N VAL A 68 38.15 -10.43 -16.98
CA VAL A 68 39.17 -10.06 -17.97
C VAL A 68 38.60 -10.21 -19.38
N VAL A 69 37.94 -11.33 -19.66
CA VAL A 69 37.31 -11.59 -20.97
C VAL A 69 36.18 -10.59 -21.24
N ASP A 70 35.39 -10.23 -20.21
CA ASP A 70 34.34 -9.21 -20.33
C ASP A 70 34.88 -7.84 -20.65
N VAL A 71 35.94 -7.41 -19.97
CA VAL A 71 36.57 -6.12 -20.26
C VAL A 71 37.13 -6.13 -21.68
N ILE A 72 37.80 -7.21 -22.10
CA ILE A 72 38.25 -7.34 -23.50
C ILE A 72 37.07 -7.17 -24.45
N ASN A 73 35.97 -7.91 -24.26
CA ASN A 73 34.77 -7.82 -25.10
C ASN A 73 34.14 -6.42 -25.11
N LEU A 74 34.03 -5.77 -23.95
CA LEU A 74 33.47 -4.43 -23.82
C LEU A 74 34.31 -3.39 -24.57
N TYR A 75 35.63 -3.52 -24.56
CA TYR A 75 36.53 -2.59 -25.25
C TYR A 75 36.70 -2.89 -26.74
N THR A 76 36.74 -4.17 -27.14
CA THR A 76 36.96 -4.55 -28.55
C THR A 76 35.69 -4.49 -29.38
N ASN A 77 34.53 -4.79 -28.78
CA ASN A 77 33.26 -4.84 -29.49
C ASN A 77 32.40 -3.62 -29.17
N LEU A 78 32.00 -3.45 -27.90
CA LEU A 78 30.98 -2.48 -27.49
C LEU A 78 31.44 -1.02 -27.60
N LEU A 79 32.66 -0.72 -27.11
CA LEU A 79 33.28 0.60 -27.20
C LEU A 79 33.61 0.98 -28.65
N MET A 80 34.04 0.02 -29.47
CA MET A 80 34.32 0.28 -30.88
C MET A 80 33.05 0.59 -31.68
N THR A 81 31.94 -0.16 -31.47
CA THR A 81 30.63 0.21 -32.04
C THR A 81 30.17 1.60 -31.59
N TYR A 82 30.53 2.01 -30.38
CA TYR A 82 30.20 3.33 -29.85
C TYR A 82 31.01 4.47 -30.50
N ILE A 83 32.33 4.28 -30.65
CA ILE A 83 33.24 5.29 -31.23
C ILE A 83 32.93 5.53 -32.71
N VAL A 84 32.62 4.47 -33.46
CA VAL A 84 32.45 4.55 -34.92
C VAL A 84 31.06 5.09 -35.32
N LYS A 85 30.08 5.13 -34.39
CA LYS A 85 28.69 5.59 -34.63
C LYS A 85 27.99 4.92 -35.82
N ASP A 86 28.52 3.81 -36.32
CA ASP A 86 27.96 3.02 -37.40
C ASP A 86 27.78 1.59 -36.91
N SER A 87 26.58 1.04 -37.11
CA SER A 87 26.25 -0.35 -36.78
C SER A 87 27.03 -1.37 -37.61
N SER A 88 27.69 -0.92 -38.68
CA SER A 88 28.41 -1.77 -39.61
C SER A 88 29.90 -1.91 -39.26
N ASN A 89 30.21 -2.44 -38.07
CA ASN A 89 31.58 -2.96 -37.81
C ASN A 89 31.97 -4.11 -38.77
N LEU A 90 31.03 -4.58 -39.60
CA LEU A 90 31.19 -5.57 -40.67
C LEU A 90 31.43 -4.97 -42.08
N SER A 91 31.28 -3.66 -42.29
CA SER A 91 31.40 -3.04 -43.64
C SER A 91 32.84 -2.75 -44.08
N ASN A 92 33.78 -2.61 -43.13
CA ASN A 92 35.22 -2.43 -43.42
C ASN A 92 35.98 -3.76 -43.59
N ILE A 93 35.28 -4.89 -43.68
CA ILE A 93 35.91 -6.20 -43.83
C ILE A 93 36.24 -6.42 -45.30
N THR A 94 37.52 -6.61 -45.61
CA THR A 94 38.02 -6.68 -46.99
C THR A 94 38.21 -8.10 -47.49
N SER A 95 38.13 -9.10 -46.60
CA SER A 95 38.36 -10.50 -46.94
C SER A 95 37.40 -11.47 -46.25
N ARG A 96 37.15 -12.60 -46.91
CA ARG A 96 36.35 -13.71 -46.38
C ARG A 96 36.93 -14.30 -45.08
N THR A 97 38.25 -14.32 -44.96
CA THR A 97 38.96 -14.79 -43.75
C THR A 97 38.74 -13.85 -42.57
N GLU A 98 38.87 -12.54 -42.80
CA GLU A 98 38.64 -11.52 -41.77
C GLU A 98 37.18 -11.52 -41.30
N CYS A 99 36.24 -11.74 -42.23
CA CYS A 99 34.81 -11.91 -41.93
C CYS A 99 34.55 -13.01 -40.90
N LYS A 100 35.06 -14.22 -41.18
CA LYS A 100 34.83 -15.40 -40.35
C LYS A 100 35.54 -15.29 -39.00
N ILE A 101 36.76 -14.76 -38.96
CA ILE A 101 37.52 -14.59 -37.71
C ILE A 101 36.83 -13.55 -36.80
N LYS A 102 36.39 -12.42 -37.35
CA LYS A 102 35.75 -11.36 -36.56
C LYS A 102 34.41 -11.82 -35.99
N LEU A 103 33.59 -12.50 -36.79
CA LEU A 103 32.31 -13.07 -36.32
C LEU A 103 32.51 -14.16 -35.26
N PHE A 104 33.50 -15.02 -35.44
CA PHE A 104 33.88 -15.98 -34.41
C PHE A 104 34.23 -15.30 -33.09
N LEU A 105 35.08 -14.26 -33.10
CA LEU A 105 35.49 -13.54 -31.89
C LEU A 105 34.34 -12.79 -31.20
N VAL A 106 33.42 -12.18 -31.97
CA VAL A 106 32.24 -11.48 -31.45
C VAL A 106 31.33 -12.42 -30.67
N VAL A 107 31.21 -13.68 -31.09
CA VAL A 107 30.38 -14.69 -30.42
C VAL A 107 31.16 -15.43 -29.33
N PHE A 108 32.45 -15.68 -29.56
CA PHE A 108 33.33 -16.43 -28.67
C PHE A 108 33.63 -15.70 -27.34
N LEU A 109 33.92 -14.40 -27.37
CA LEU A 109 34.29 -13.67 -26.15
C LEU A 109 33.14 -13.60 -25.12
N PRO A 110 31.90 -13.22 -25.49
CA PRO A 110 30.77 -13.29 -24.56
C PRO A 110 30.48 -14.72 -24.07
N GLN A 111 30.62 -15.72 -24.95
CA GLN A 111 30.39 -17.12 -24.59
C GLN A 111 31.44 -17.64 -23.60
N LEU A 112 32.70 -17.28 -23.81
CA LEU A 112 33.79 -17.64 -22.92
C LEU A 112 33.61 -17.04 -21.53
N SER A 113 33.23 -15.76 -21.46
CA SER A 113 32.93 -15.13 -20.18
C SER A 113 31.78 -15.83 -19.43
N MET A 114 30.66 -16.08 -20.12
CA MET A 114 29.51 -16.77 -19.53
C MET A 114 29.87 -18.17 -19.04
N ASN A 115 30.64 -18.93 -19.82
CA ASN A 115 31.06 -20.27 -19.42
C ASN A 115 32.10 -20.27 -18.29
N LEU A 116 32.95 -19.24 -18.18
CA LEU A 116 33.83 -19.05 -17.02
C LEU A 116 33.04 -18.74 -15.75
N LEU A 117 31.96 -17.96 -15.86
CA LEU A 117 31.04 -17.72 -14.76
C LEU A 117 30.30 -19.00 -14.33
N VAL A 118 29.83 -19.81 -15.29
CA VAL A 118 29.27 -21.14 -15.02
C VAL A 118 30.30 -22.04 -14.33
N THR A 119 31.56 -22.03 -14.80
CA THR A 119 32.66 -22.79 -14.18
C THR A 119 32.88 -22.34 -12.71
N SER A 120 32.76 -21.05 -12.43
CA SER A 120 32.83 -20.52 -11.05
C SER A 120 31.68 -21.02 -10.17
N LEU A 121 30.47 -21.16 -10.71
CA LEU A 121 29.31 -21.69 -9.98
C LEU A 121 29.43 -23.19 -9.73
N ILE A 122 30.01 -23.94 -10.68
CA ILE A 122 30.32 -25.36 -10.52
C ILE A 122 31.37 -25.54 -9.41
N ASP A 123 32.42 -24.71 -9.39
CA ASP A 123 33.43 -24.70 -8.33
C ASP A 123 32.79 -24.39 -6.96
N ARG A 124 31.87 -23.43 -6.91
CA ARG A 124 31.12 -23.08 -5.69
C ARG A 124 30.20 -24.22 -5.23
N PHE A 125 29.50 -24.86 -6.15
CA PHE A 125 28.68 -26.04 -5.84
C PHE A 125 29.56 -27.17 -5.26
N SER A 126 30.73 -27.42 -5.85
CA SER A 126 31.67 -28.44 -5.36
C SER A 126 32.14 -28.18 -3.92
N CYS A 127 32.19 -26.92 -3.48
CA CYS A 127 32.48 -26.56 -2.09
C CYS A 127 31.40 -27.06 -1.11
N THR A 128 30.15 -27.12 -1.56
CA THR A 128 29.00 -27.53 -0.75
C THR A 128 28.76 -29.04 -0.72
N CYS A 129 29.41 -29.80 -1.60
CA CYS A 129 29.35 -31.26 -1.63
C CYS A 129 30.11 -31.89 -0.44
N SER A 130 29.80 -33.16 -0.11
CA SER A 130 30.48 -33.92 0.96
C SER A 130 31.99 -34.06 0.71
N LEU A 131 32.77 -34.24 1.79
CA LEU A 131 34.23 -34.44 1.73
C LEU A 131 34.64 -35.63 0.85
N THR A 132 33.80 -36.66 0.77
CA THR A 132 34.00 -37.87 -0.02
C THR A 132 33.58 -37.74 -1.49
N SER A 133 32.95 -36.63 -1.89
CA SER A 133 32.44 -36.46 -3.25
C SER A 133 33.59 -36.36 -4.27
N PRO A 134 33.55 -37.13 -5.37
CA PRO A 134 34.57 -37.07 -6.42
C PRO A 134 34.65 -35.67 -7.07
N ILE A 135 33.55 -34.91 -7.05
CA ILE A 135 33.45 -33.54 -7.58
C ILE A 135 34.39 -32.56 -6.85
N ARG A 136 34.76 -32.82 -5.59
CA ARG A 136 35.73 -31.97 -4.87
C ARG A 136 37.13 -31.97 -5.47
N ARG A 137 37.48 -32.95 -6.32
CA ARG A 137 38.77 -32.98 -7.02
C ARG A 137 38.98 -31.75 -7.92
N ILE A 138 37.88 -31.16 -8.42
CA ILE A 138 37.85 -29.94 -9.25
C ILE A 138 38.45 -28.72 -8.53
N ARG A 139 38.37 -28.66 -7.19
CA ARG A 139 38.87 -27.53 -6.38
C ARG A 139 40.38 -27.49 -6.16
N ARG A 140 41.11 -28.52 -6.61
CA ARG A 140 42.57 -28.51 -6.45
C ARG A 140 43.12 -27.40 -7.33
N LEU A 141 43.97 -26.53 -6.79
CA LEU A 141 44.62 -25.45 -7.56
C LEU A 141 45.30 -25.98 -8.84
N LYS A 142 45.84 -27.21 -8.81
CA LYS A 142 46.43 -27.88 -9.99
C LYS A 142 45.43 -28.16 -11.13
N MET A 143 44.13 -28.24 -10.85
CA MET A 143 43.07 -28.47 -11.84
C MET A 143 42.58 -27.20 -12.52
N VAL A 144 42.83 -26.02 -11.93
CA VAL A 144 42.33 -24.74 -12.45
C VAL A 144 42.80 -24.48 -13.89
N PRO A 145 44.08 -24.66 -14.27
CA PRO A 145 44.51 -24.46 -15.66
C PRO A 145 43.78 -25.39 -16.64
N TYR A 146 43.59 -26.66 -16.28
CA TYR A 146 42.90 -27.64 -17.12
C TYR A 146 41.43 -27.28 -17.33
N LEU A 147 40.75 -26.80 -16.27
CA LEU A 147 39.35 -26.39 -16.36
C LEU A 147 39.18 -25.10 -17.16
N VAL A 148 40.09 -24.13 -17.01
CA VAL A 148 40.08 -22.92 -17.85
C VAL A 148 40.29 -23.28 -19.32
N VAL A 149 41.25 -24.16 -19.64
CA VAL A 149 41.48 -24.63 -21.03
C VAL A 149 40.27 -25.38 -21.57
N LEU A 150 39.65 -26.25 -20.77
CA LEU A 150 38.43 -26.96 -21.17
C LEU A 150 37.28 -25.99 -21.45
N THR A 151 37.09 -24.97 -20.60
CA THR A 151 36.07 -23.93 -20.80
C THR A 151 36.33 -23.10 -22.06
N ILE A 152 37.61 -22.83 -22.39
CA ILE A 152 38.00 -22.19 -23.66
C ILE A 152 37.62 -23.06 -24.85
N LEU A 153 37.93 -24.36 -24.82
CA LEU A 153 37.61 -25.28 -25.91
C LEU A 153 36.11 -25.43 -26.13
N ILE A 154 35.34 -25.62 -25.05
CA ILE A 154 33.86 -25.72 -25.13
C ILE A 154 33.28 -24.44 -25.71
N SER A 155 33.74 -23.28 -25.25
CA SER A 155 33.27 -21.99 -25.76
C SER A 155 33.62 -21.81 -27.24
N GLY A 156 34.80 -22.27 -27.65
CA GLY A 156 35.21 -22.27 -29.06
C GLY A 156 34.26 -23.08 -29.94
N VAL A 157 33.96 -24.33 -29.55
CA VAL A 157 33.02 -25.20 -30.28
C VAL A 157 31.63 -24.58 -30.35
N MET A 158 31.13 -24.04 -29.24
CA MET A 158 29.81 -23.40 -29.17
C MET A 158 29.70 -22.14 -30.04
N SER A 159 30.83 -21.52 -30.42
CA SER A 159 30.84 -20.31 -31.26
C SER A 159 31.09 -20.60 -32.75
N LEU A 160 31.35 -21.85 -33.14
CA LEU A 160 31.62 -22.22 -34.54
C LEU A 160 30.41 -22.04 -35.46
N TYR A 161 29.19 -22.03 -34.95
CA TYR A 161 28.00 -21.83 -35.79
C TYR A 161 28.00 -20.45 -36.47
N SER A 162 28.50 -19.42 -35.79
CA SER A 162 28.50 -18.06 -36.32
C SER A 162 29.29 -17.93 -37.63
N PRO A 163 30.57 -18.35 -37.75
CA PRO A 163 31.29 -18.31 -39.02
C PRO A 163 30.79 -19.31 -40.08
N MET A 164 29.92 -20.27 -39.72
CA MET A 164 29.29 -21.20 -40.67
C MET A 164 28.10 -20.58 -41.41
N PHE A 165 27.32 -19.72 -40.74
CA PHE A 165 26.09 -19.12 -41.29
C PHE A 165 26.29 -17.69 -41.80
N TYR A 166 27.54 -17.24 -41.94
CA TYR A 166 27.87 -15.96 -42.53
C TYR A 166 28.90 -16.17 -43.64
N ASP A 167 28.73 -15.45 -44.74
CA ASP A 167 29.73 -15.39 -45.80
C ASP A 167 29.98 -13.95 -46.25
N TYR A 168 31.13 -13.75 -46.88
CA TYR A 168 31.51 -12.45 -47.43
C TYR A 168 30.90 -12.26 -48.81
N VAL A 169 30.16 -11.17 -48.98
CA VAL A 169 29.60 -10.73 -50.26
C VAL A 169 30.30 -9.43 -50.68
N PRO A 170 30.93 -9.38 -51.87
CA PRO A 170 31.58 -8.17 -52.38
C PRO A 170 30.63 -6.96 -52.33
N ASN A 171 31.11 -5.80 -51.86
CA ASN A 171 30.35 -4.56 -51.67
C ASN A 171 29.24 -4.58 -50.59
N SER A 172 28.88 -5.73 -50.03
CA SER A 172 27.88 -5.86 -48.97
C SER A 172 28.47 -6.30 -47.62
N GLY A 173 29.76 -6.66 -47.59
CA GLY A 173 30.45 -7.10 -46.38
C GLY A 173 30.03 -8.51 -45.95
N CYS A 174 30.03 -8.78 -44.66
CA CYS A 174 29.60 -10.07 -44.11
C CYS A 174 28.07 -10.15 -44.02
N VAL A 175 27.46 -11.11 -44.70
CA VAL A 175 26.00 -11.30 -44.75
C VAL A 175 25.63 -12.69 -44.22
N VAL A 176 24.49 -12.78 -43.54
CA VAL A 176 23.94 -14.04 -43.03
C VAL A 176 23.39 -14.87 -44.18
N THR A 177 23.80 -16.13 -44.29
CA THR A 177 23.32 -17.06 -45.33
C THR A 177 22.01 -17.75 -44.93
N ASP A 178 21.79 -17.99 -43.64
CA ASP A 178 20.55 -18.56 -43.08
C ASP A 178 20.22 -17.90 -41.73
N THR A 179 19.27 -16.97 -41.76
CA THR A 179 18.86 -16.16 -40.60
C THR A 179 18.14 -16.97 -39.53
N LEU A 180 17.35 -17.97 -39.92
CA LEU A 180 16.54 -18.75 -39.00
C LEU A 180 17.42 -19.69 -38.17
N SER A 181 18.32 -20.42 -38.82
CA SER A 181 19.23 -21.36 -38.15
C SER A 181 20.23 -20.63 -37.26
N ASN A 182 20.81 -19.51 -37.73
CA ASN A 182 21.71 -18.68 -36.95
C ASN A 182 21.03 -18.08 -35.71
N GLY A 183 19.81 -17.54 -35.87
CA GLY A 183 19.03 -17.00 -34.76
C GLY A 183 18.67 -18.07 -33.73
N THR A 184 18.23 -19.25 -34.19
CA THR A 184 17.85 -20.36 -33.31
C THR A 184 19.03 -20.88 -32.49
N LEU A 185 20.19 -21.10 -33.12
CA LEU A 185 21.40 -21.54 -32.42
C LEU A 185 21.92 -20.48 -31.46
N TYR A 186 21.88 -19.19 -31.83
CA TYR A 186 22.20 -18.10 -30.91
C TYR A 186 21.29 -18.12 -29.68
N THR A 187 19.97 -18.22 -29.87
CA THR A 187 19.00 -18.25 -28.77
C THR A 187 19.18 -19.47 -27.85
N ILE A 188 19.45 -20.65 -28.42
CA ILE A 188 19.65 -21.86 -27.62
C ILE A 188 20.97 -21.78 -26.83
N LEU A 189 22.08 -21.51 -27.52
CA LEU A 189 23.42 -21.60 -26.94
C LEU A 189 23.76 -20.43 -26.02
N HIS A 190 23.33 -19.20 -26.37
CA HIS A 190 23.59 -18.00 -25.59
C HIS A 190 22.42 -17.58 -24.70
N GLY A 191 21.18 -17.79 -25.17
CA GLY A 191 19.98 -17.34 -24.47
C GLY A 191 19.51 -18.30 -23.37
N PHE A 192 19.41 -19.60 -23.67
CA PHE A 192 18.80 -20.57 -22.75
C PHE A 192 19.80 -21.43 -21.98
N MET A 193 20.81 -22.00 -22.65
CA MET A 193 21.67 -23.02 -22.04
C MET A 193 22.44 -22.51 -20.82
N ALA A 194 23.17 -21.39 -20.94
CA ALA A 194 23.96 -20.87 -19.83
C ALA A 194 23.10 -20.43 -18.63
N PRO A 195 22.01 -19.64 -18.78
CA PRO A 195 21.15 -19.26 -17.66
C PRO A 195 20.48 -20.45 -16.97
N ILE A 196 20.02 -21.46 -17.72
CA ILE A 196 19.43 -22.68 -17.14
C ILE A 196 20.48 -23.41 -16.29
N ILE A 197 21.69 -23.60 -16.80
CA ILE A 197 22.79 -24.24 -16.07
C ILE A 197 23.13 -23.44 -14.80
N MET A 198 23.22 -22.11 -14.89
CA MET A 198 23.46 -21.24 -13.73
C MET A 198 22.36 -21.40 -12.66
N CYS A 199 21.09 -21.35 -13.05
CA CYS A 199 19.95 -21.54 -12.14
C CYS A 199 19.99 -22.90 -11.44
N VAL A 200 20.30 -23.97 -12.17
CA VAL A 200 20.45 -25.32 -11.62
C VAL A 200 21.56 -25.35 -10.56
N PHE A 201 22.76 -24.84 -10.86
CA PHE A 201 23.86 -24.86 -9.90
C PHE A 201 23.65 -23.92 -8.70
N VAL A 202 22.99 -22.78 -8.87
CA VAL A 202 22.58 -21.91 -7.76
C VAL A 202 21.59 -22.63 -6.85
N TRP A 203 20.56 -23.29 -7.42
CA TRP A 203 19.58 -24.06 -6.66
C TRP A 203 20.21 -25.25 -5.94
N LEU A 204 21.08 -26.01 -6.61
CA LEU A 204 21.81 -27.14 -6.02
C LEU A 204 22.73 -26.69 -4.86
N THR A 205 23.42 -25.56 -5.03
CA THR A 205 24.26 -24.95 -3.97
C THR A 205 23.39 -24.55 -2.77
N TYR A 206 22.26 -23.88 -3.01
CA TYR A 206 21.32 -23.50 -1.96
C TYR A 206 20.75 -24.73 -1.21
N ARG A 207 20.34 -25.77 -1.95
CA ARG A 207 19.83 -27.03 -1.40
C ARG A 207 20.86 -27.73 -0.52
N ASN A 208 22.11 -27.86 -0.97
CA ASN A 208 23.18 -28.49 -0.18
C ASN A 208 23.50 -27.72 1.10
N ILE A 209 23.51 -26.38 1.03
CA ILE A 209 23.72 -25.52 2.21
C ILE A 209 22.56 -25.68 3.20
N ARG A 210 21.32 -25.74 2.74
CA ARG A 210 20.13 -25.95 3.60
C ARG A 210 20.17 -27.31 4.30
N HIS A 211 20.48 -28.40 3.58
CA HIS A 211 20.64 -29.73 4.17
C HIS A 211 21.87 -29.87 5.08
N SER A 212 22.95 -29.10 4.83
CA SER A 212 24.09 -29.03 5.75
C SER A 212 23.74 -28.27 7.02
N ARG A 213 22.92 -27.21 6.94
CA ARG A 213 22.46 -26.44 8.11
C ARG A 213 21.52 -27.25 8.98
N GLN A 214 20.61 -28.03 8.40
CA GLN A 214 19.72 -28.94 9.15
C GLN A 214 20.49 -29.99 9.97
N ARG A 215 21.67 -30.42 9.50
CA ARG A 215 22.57 -31.34 10.23
C ARG A 215 23.37 -30.66 11.35
N VAL A 216 23.58 -29.35 11.28
CA VAL A 216 24.35 -28.56 12.26
C VAL A 216 23.44 -27.90 13.30
N THR A 217 22.16 -27.64 13.00
CA THR A 217 21.19 -27.12 13.99
C THR A 217 20.84 -28.13 15.09
N VAL A 218 21.29 -29.38 14.98
CA VAL A 218 21.24 -30.38 16.08
C VAL A 218 22.47 -30.25 17.01
N ALA A 219 23.49 -29.47 16.64
CA ALA A 219 24.72 -29.28 17.42
C ALA A 219 25.07 -27.79 17.58
N ASN A 220 24.52 -27.21 18.65
CA ASN A 220 24.94 -26.01 19.40
C ASN A 220 24.91 -24.58 18.79
N THR A 221 24.42 -23.69 19.65
CA THR A 221 24.27 -22.23 19.63
C THR A 221 25.59 -21.48 19.81
N SER A 222 25.81 -20.38 19.06
CA SER A 222 26.17 -19.03 19.56
C SER A 222 26.81 -18.10 18.50
N ALA A 223 26.33 -16.84 18.52
CA ALA A 223 26.90 -15.53 18.14
C ALA A 223 27.76 -15.29 16.87
N THR A 224 28.46 -16.27 16.29
CA THR A 224 29.39 -16.03 15.15
C THR A 224 28.73 -15.98 13.76
N ILE A 225 27.40 -16.17 13.69
CA ILE A 225 26.66 -16.41 12.45
C ILE A 225 26.14 -15.10 11.79
N SER A 226 26.13 -13.96 12.49
CA SER A 226 25.55 -12.71 11.93
C SER A 226 26.46 -11.99 10.92
N ARG A 227 27.78 -12.02 11.11
CA ARG A 227 28.76 -11.43 10.17
C ARG A 227 28.91 -12.23 8.88
N SER A 228 28.82 -13.57 8.94
CA SER A 228 28.84 -14.42 7.74
C SER A 228 27.54 -14.36 6.94
N ARG A 229 26.39 -14.06 7.58
CA ARG A 229 25.10 -13.81 6.91
C ARG A 229 25.13 -12.58 5.99
N HIS A 230 25.73 -11.46 6.42
CA HIS A 230 25.77 -10.22 5.64
C HIS A 230 26.73 -10.31 4.45
N GLN A 231 27.94 -10.86 4.63
CA GLN A 231 28.85 -11.11 3.51
C GLN A 231 28.26 -12.11 2.51
N PHE A 232 27.55 -13.14 2.98
CA PHE A 232 26.94 -14.15 2.11
C PHE A 232 25.78 -13.61 1.28
N ILE A 233 24.85 -12.86 1.89
CA ILE A 233 23.72 -12.24 1.18
C ILE A 233 24.25 -11.18 0.20
N SER A 234 25.19 -10.34 0.63
CA SER A 234 25.84 -9.36 -0.26
C SER A 234 26.48 -10.03 -1.47
N THR A 235 27.23 -11.12 -1.29
CA THR A 235 27.92 -11.83 -2.38
C THR A 235 26.94 -12.51 -3.34
N VAL A 236 25.87 -13.13 -2.83
CA VAL A 236 24.83 -13.76 -3.66
C VAL A 236 24.05 -12.68 -4.43
N VAL A 237 23.71 -11.56 -3.79
CA VAL A 237 23.02 -10.41 -4.41
C VAL A 237 23.89 -9.77 -5.50
N THR A 238 25.18 -9.55 -5.26
CA THR A 238 26.11 -9.05 -6.29
C THR A 238 26.25 -10.02 -7.47
N GLN A 239 26.22 -11.33 -7.24
CA GLN A 239 26.37 -12.33 -8.30
C GLN A 239 25.09 -12.53 -9.11
N THR A 240 23.92 -12.48 -8.47
CA THR A 240 22.64 -12.40 -9.19
C THR A 240 22.53 -11.09 -9.96
N ASN A 241 23.03 -9.98 -9.41
CA ASN A 241 23.06 -8.69 -10.13
C ASN A 241 24.04 -8.71 -11.31
N CYS A 242 25.19 -9.39 -11.22
CA CYS A 242 26.08 -9.63 -12.35
C CYS A 242 25.46 -10.54 -13.41
N ALA A 243 24.76 -11.62 -13.01
CA ALA A 243 24.03 -12.47 -13.95
C ALA A 243 22.89 -11.71 -14.66
N ILE A 244 22.21 -10.80 -13.95
CA ILE A 244 21.20 -9.88 -14.50
C ILE A 244 21.84 -8.85 -15.43
N LEU A 245 23.04 -8.35 -15.14
CA LEU A 245 23.81 -7.45 -16.02
C LEU A 245 24.30 -8.16 -17.29
N HIS A 246 24.63 -9.45 -17.23
CA HIS A 246 24.99 -10.26 -18.41
C HIS A 246 23.78 -10.69 -19.25
N LEU A 247 22.64 -11.02 -18.62
CA LEU A 247 21.35 -11.13 -19.34
C LEU A 247 20.96 -9.83 -20.05
N ARG A 248 21.41 -8.68 -19.53
CA ARG A 248 21.30 -7.35 -20.16
C ARG A 248 22.23 -7.16 -21.36
N SER A 249 23.37 -7.83 -21.43
CA SER A 249 24.24 -7.84 -22.62
C SER A 249 23.58 -8.56 -23.80
N LEU A 250 22.70 -9.55 -23.53
CA LEU A 250 21.82 -10.14 -24.54
C LEU A 250 20.84 -9.11 -25.14
N VAL A 251 20.42 -8.11 -24.34
CA VAL A 251 19.54 -6.99 -24.75
C VAL A 251 20.28 -5.94 -25.59
N THR A 252 21.61 -5.87 -25.50
CA THR A 252 22.43 -4.90 -26.27
C THR A 252 22.85 -5.40 -27.65
N HIS A 253 22.79 -6.71 -27.93
CA HIS A 253 23.16 -7.28 -29.24
C HIS A 253 21.99 -7.58 -30.17
N SER A 254 20.75 -7.33 -29.76
CA SER A 254 19.60 -7.38 -30.68
C SER A 254 19.55 -6.10 -31.52
N THR A 255 20.18 -6.12 -32.69
CA THR A 255 20.01 -5.08 -33.72
C THR A 255 18.55 -5.01 -34.18
N SER A 256 17.99 -3.79 -34.11
CA SER A 256 16.81 -3.20 -34.77
C SER A 256 15.46 -3.94 -34.93
N HIS A 257 15.34 -5.27 -34.84
CA HIS A 257 14.08 -5.96 -35.20
C HIS A 257 13.22 -6.43 -34.02
N VAL A 258 13.57 -6.08 -32.78
CA VAL A 258 12.94 -6.66 -31.59
C VAL A 258 12.47 -5.57 -30.61
N ILE A 259 11.64 -4.65 -31.10
CA ILE A 259 10.91 -3.69 -30.23
C ILE A 259 9.87 -4.42 -29.36
N ASN A 260 9.33 -5.56 -29.82
CA ASN A 260 8.28 -6.31 -29.13
C ASN A 260 8.75 -7.12 -27.89
N HIS A 261 10.02 -7.49 -27.76
CA HIS A 261 10.45 -8.32 -26.61
C HIS A 261 10.82 -7.53 -25.34
N ARG A 262 11.05 -6.21 -25.41
CA ARG A 262 11.35 -5.39 -24.22
C ARG A 262 10.14 -5.28 -23.28
N VAL A 263 8.94 -5.26 -23.86
CA VAL A 263 7.65 -5.31 -23.15
C VAL A 263 7.38 -6.71 -22.57
N PHE A 264 7.71 -7.76 -23.31
CA PHE A 264 7.63 -9.16 -22.85
C PHE A 264 8.53 -9.44 -21.64
N ILE A 265 9.70 -8.82 -21.52
CA ILE A 265 10.61 -9.00 -20.37
C ILE A 265 10.02 -8.37 -19.11
N VAL A 266 9.39 -7.18 -19.21
CA VAL A 266 8.70 -6.53 -18.08
C VAL A 266 7.51 -7.36 -17.61
N ILE A 267 6.72 -7.88 -18.56
CA ILE A 267 5.60 -8.78 -18.33
C ILE A 267 6.06 -10.12 -17.74
N TYR A 268 7.16 -10.68 -18.24
CA TYR A 268 7.74 -11.95 -17.76
C TYR A 268 8.28 -11.81 -16.32
N ILE A 269 8.94 -10.69 -16.01
CA ILE A 269 9.32 -10.33 -14.63
C ILE A 269 8.07 -10.28 -13.74
N LEU A 270 6.99 -9.63 -14.17
CA LEU A 270 5.72 -9.60 -13.44
C LEU A 270 5.07 -11.00 -13.26
N SER A 271 5.30 -11.93 -14.19
CA SER A 271 4.77 -13.31 -14.13
C SER A 271 5.58 -14.27 -13.26
N VAL A 272 6.89 -14.02 -13.08
CA VAL A 272 7.81 -14.89 -12.32
C VAL A 272 7.81 -14.57 -10.82
N PHE A 273 7.44 -13.35 -10.41
CA PHE A 273 7.47 -12.92 -9.00
C PHE A 273 6.10 -13.04 -8.31
N THR A 274 5.47 -14.21 -8.40
CA THR A 274 4.13 -14.51 -7.86
C THR A 274 4.10 -15.01 -6.41
N SER A 275 5.22 -15.00 -5.68
CA SER A 275 5.23 -15.45 -4.27
C SER A 275 6.00 -14.52 -3.32
N ASP A 276 5.41 -14.29 -2.15
CA ASP A 276 5.89 -13.56 -0.98
C ASP A 276 7.42 -13.49 -0.82
N ALA A 277 8.03 -12.34 -1.15
CA ALA A 277 9.43 -12.09 -0.78
C ALA A 277 9.80 -10.58 -0.78
N SER A 278 10.05 -10.02 0.41
CA SER A 278 10.81 -8.77 0.68
C SER A 278 10.26 -7.43 0.13
N THR A 279 10.48 -6.37 0.91
CA THR A 279 10.14 -4.96 0.59
C THR A 279 10.69 -4.46 -0.75
N MET A 280 11.83 -4.99 -1.19
CA MET A 280 12.42 -4.67 -2.50
C MET A 280 11.57 -5.16 -3.67
N VAL A 281 10.97 -6.36 -3.59
CA VAL A 281 10.13 -6.92 -4.68
C VAL A 281 8.79 -6.22 -4.74
N LEU A 282 8.20 -5.86 -3.59
CA LEU A 282 7.04 -4.97 -3.55
C LEU A 282 7.36 -3.64 -4.24
N LYS A 283 8.45 -2.98 -3.87
CA LYS A 283 8.84 -1.70 -4.48
C LYS A 283 9.12 -1.82 -5.98
N LEU A 284 9.72 -2.93 -6.42
CA LEU A 284 9.96 -3.20 -7.84
C LEU A 284 8.65 -3.45 -8.61
N ARG A 285 7.72 -4.22 -8.03
CA ARG A 285 6.38 -4.46 -8.58
C ARG A 285 5.60 -3.15 -8.74
N GLU A 286 5.70 -2.26 -7.77
CA GLU A 286 4.99 -0.98 -7.77
C GLU A 286 5.63 0.03 -8.74
N LEU A 287 6.96 0.06 -8.84
CA LEU A 287 7.64 0.80 -9.91
C LEU A 287 7.23 0.28 -11.29
N LEU A 288 7.08 -1.04 -11.47
CA LEU A 288 6.62 -1.62 -12.72
C LEU A 288 5.15 -1.25 -13.03
N ILE A 289 4.25 -1.25 -12.03
CA ILE A 289 2.86 -0.78 -12.19
C ILE A 289 2.84 0.69 -12.63
N LYS A 290 3.64 1.55 -11.99
CA LYS A 290 3.81 2.96 -12.37
C LYS A 290 4.29 3.11 -13.82
N GLN A 291 5.29 2.33 -14.23
CA GLN A 291 5.79 2.38 -15.61
C GLN A 291 4.73 1.90 -16.62
N VAL A 292 4.02 0.80 -16.32
CA VAL A 292 2.93 0.31 -17.18
C VAL A 292 1.81 1.36 -17.31
N ALA A 293 1.46 2.03 -16.22
CA ALA A 293 0.45 3.07 -16.23
C ALA A 293 0.86 4.31 -17.05
N ILE A 294 2.07 4.83 -16.85
CA ILE A 294 2.61 5.98 -17.61
C ILE A 294 2.66 5.68 -19.12
N TYR A 295 3.02 4.46 -19.48
CA TYR A 295 3.15 4.05 -20.88
C TYR A 295 1.91 3.38 -21.45
N LEU A 296 0.77 3.36 -20.74
CA LEU A 296 -0.47 2.69 -21.17
C LEU A 296 -0.87 2.99 -22.64
N PRO A 297 -0.79 4.25 -23.13
CA PRO A 297 -1.12 4.59 -24.51
C PRO A 297 -0.25 3.91 -25.58
N TYR A 298 0.92 3.39 -25.18
CA TYR A 298 1.91 2.77 -26.06
C TYR A 298 1.87 1.24 -26.02
N PHE A 299 1.01 0.62 -25.20
CA PHE A 299 0.84 -0.84 -25.18
C PHE A 299 -0.14 -1.30 -26.27
N SER A 300 0.25 -2.35 -27.00
CA SER A 300 -0.68 -3.09 -27.87
C SER A 300 -1.69 -3.87 -27.03
N TYR A 301 -2.85 -4.15 -27.61
CA TYR A 301 -3.90 -4.98 -27.01
C TYR A 301 -3.35 -6.33 -26.49
N ASP A 302 -2.51 -6.99 -27.29
CA ASP A 302 -1.90 -8.29 -26.94
C ASP A 302 -0.94 -8.20 -25.74
N SER A 303 -0.27 -7.05 -25.57
CA SER A 303 0.65 -6.84 -24.45
C SER A 303 -0.11 -6.75 -23.11
N CYS A 304 -1.31 -6.19 -23.12
CA CYS A 304 -2.13 -6.08 -21.90
C CYS A 304 -2.85 -7.38 -21.53
N GLN A 305 -3.02 -8.33 -22.47
CA GLN A 305 -3.57 -9.65 -22.15
C GLN A 305 -2.71 -10.43 -21.16
N CYS A 306 -1.41 -10.15 -21.12
CA CYS A 306 -0.49 -10.81 -20.19
C CYS A 306 -0.64 -10.36 -18.74
N LEU A 307 -1.38 -9.28 -18.46
CA LEU A 307 -1.67 -8.82 -17.10
C LEU A 307 -2.84 -9.62 -16.51
N THR A 308 -2.67 -10.10 -15.29
CA THR A 308 -3.76 -10.69 -14.49
C THR A 308 -4.81 -9.64 -14.08
N ALA A 309 -6.02 -10.07 -13.68
CA ALA A 309 -7.07 -9.15 -13.21
C ALA A 309 -6.59 -8.26 -12.04
N ASP A 310 -5.92 -8.83 -11.02
CA ASP A 310 -5.33 -8.07 -9.90
C ASP A 310 -4.32 -7.01 -10.37
N GLN A 311 -3.46 -7.34 -11.33
CA GLN A 311 -2.49 -6.38 -11.87
C GLN A 311 -3.17 -5.23 -12.60
N ARG A 312 -4.23 -5.49 -13.36
CA ARG A 312 -4.98 -4.44 -14.08
C ARG A 312 -5.75 -3.55 -13.12
N GLU A 313 -6.40 -4.12 -12.10
CA GLU A 313 -7.04 -3.35 -11.03
C GLU A 313 -6.02 -2.44 -10.32
N ARG A 314 -4.78 -2.90 -10.11
CA ARG A 314 -3.71 -2.07 -9.53
C ARG A 314 -3.24 -0.96 -10.48
N VAL A 315 -3.07 -1.24 -11.77
CA VAL A 315 -2.72 -0.22 -12.78
C VAL A 315 -3.82 0.84 -12.83
N LEU A 316 -5.08 0.42 -12.87
CA LEU A 316 -6.22 1.34 -12.87
C LEU A 316 -6.26 2.17 -11.58
N ARG A 317 -6.09 1.53 -10.41
CA ARG A 317 -6.02 2.24 -9.11
C ARG A 317 -4.85 3.23 -9.07
N TRP A 318 -3.71 2.92 -9.68
CA TRP A 318 -2.58 3.85 -9.79
C TRP A 318 -2.93 5.05 -10.67
N LEU A 319 -3.52 4.84 -11.84
CA LEU A 319 -3.97 5.92 -12.74
C LEU A 319 -4.97 6.85 -12.07
N VAL A 320 -5.92 6.28 -11.32
CA VAL A 320 -6.94 7.01 -10.52
C VAL A 320 -6.31 7.83 -9.40
N SER A 321 -5.29 7.28 -8.73
CA SER A 321 -4.67 7.93 -7.56
C SER A 321 -3.68 9.03 -7.92
N HIS A 322 -3.17 9.05 -9.16
CA HIS A 322 -2.14 9.97 -9.62
C HIS A 322 -2.62 10.93 -10.70
N ASP A 323 -3.94 11.13 -10.82
CA ASP A 323 -4.48 12.16 -11.69
C ASP A 323 -4.04 11.95 -13.18
N TYR A 324 -4.05 10.69 -13.64
CA TYR A 324 -3.80 10.29 -15.04
C TYR A 324 -5.07 9.83 -15.78
N LEU A 325 -6.25 10.15 -15.25
CA LEU A 325 -7.53 9.88 -15.90
C LEU A 325 -7.89 11.03 -16.85
N SER A 326 -7.30 11.02 -18.04
CA SER A 326 -7.66 11.96 -19.11
C SER A 326 -8.56 11.31 -20.17
N PRO A 327 -9.39 12.09 -20.88
CA PRO A 327 -10.11 11.60 -22.07
C PRO A 327 -9.19 11.00 -23.13
N THR A 328 -7.91 11.41 -23.17
CA THR A 328 -6.92 10.86 -24.09
C THR A 328 -6.45 9.45 -23.70
N ILE A 329 -6.48 9.10 -22.42
CA ILE A 329 -6.09 7.79 -21.89
C ILE A 329 -7.29 6.82 -21.83
N ALA A 330 -8.51 7.34 -21.75
CA ALA A 330 -9.75 6.56 -21.61
C ALA A 330 -9.92 5.43 -22.65
N PRO A 331 -9.64 5.63 -23.96
CA PRO A 331 -9.76 4.56 -24.96
C PRO A 331 -8.79 3.39 -24.71
N TYR A 332 -7.64 3.67 -24.10
CA TYR A 332 -6.65 2.65 -23.77
C TYR A 332 -7.02 1.91 -22.49
N ILE A 333 -7.64 2.57 -21.51
CA ILE A 333 -8.21 1.90 -20.33
C ILE A 333 -9.30 0.91 -20.79
N THR A 334 -10.25 1.38 -21.59
CA THR A 334 -11.38 0.57 -22.05
C THR A 334 -10.97 -0.56 -22.99
N LYS A 335 -10.08 -0.29 -23.96
CA LYS A 335 -9.63 -1.29 -24.94
C LYS A 335 -8.63 -2.30 -24.35
N ASN A 336 -7.70 -1.84 -23.52
CA ASN A 336 -6.57 -2.68 -23.09
C ASN A 336 -6.76 -3.24 -21.68
N LEU A 337 -7.09 -2.40 -20.68
CA LEU A 337 -7.21 -2.84 -19.28
C LEU A 337 -8.53 -3.57 -19.01
N LEU A 338 -9.65 -3.06 -19.53
CA LEU A 338 -10.99 -3.63 -19.34
C LEU A 338 -11.31 -4.76 -20.34
N SER A 339 -10.30 -5.37 -20.96
CA SER A 339 -10.45 -6.53 -21.85
C SER A 339 -10.82 -7.84 -21.13
N ILE A 340 -10.76 -7.86 -19.79
CA ILE A 340 -11.19 -8.95 -18.90
C ILE A 340 -12.06 -8.33 -17.80
N PRO A 341 -13.09 -9.03 -17.28
CA PRO A 341 -13.90 -8.55 -16.18
C PRO A 341 -13.10 -8.18 -14.93
N LEU A 342 -13.38 -7.00 -14.38
CA LEU A 342 -12.91 -6.56 -13.06
C LEU A 342 -13.89 -7.03 -11.97
N TYR A 343 -13.37 -7.23 -10.76
CA TYR A 343 -14.18 -7.61 -9.59
C TYR A 343 -14.38 -6.45 -8.61
N SER A 344 -13.39 -5.57 -8.48
CA SER A 344 -13.49 -4.36 -7.65
C SER A 344 -13.03 -3.12 -8.41
N LEU A 345 -13.77 -2.03 -8.23
CA LEU A 345 -13.43 -0.74 -8.79
C LEU A 345 -13.63 0.36 -7.74
N GLU A 346 -12.59 1.16 -7.54
CA GLU A 346 -12.53 2.12 -6.45
C GLU A 346 -11.99 3.46 -6.96
N PHE A 347 -12.73 4.53 -6.69
CA PHE A 347 -12.34 5.90 -6.95
C PHE A 347 -12.45 6.70 -5.65
N TYR A 348 -11.35 7.32 -5.24
CA TYR A 348 -11.27 8.15 -4.05
C TYR A 348 -10.80 9.54 -4.45
N LYS A 349 -11.53 10.59 -4.03
CA LYS A 349 -11.17 12.01 -4.18
C LYS A 349 -10.71 12.39 -5.60
N CYS A 350 -11.21 11.72 -6.64
CA CYS A 350 -10.71 11.85 -8.01
C CYS A 350 -11.48 12.91 -8.80
N ASP A 351 -10.97 14.14 -8.83
CA ASP A 351 -11.63 15.25 -9.54
C ASP A 351 -11.62 15.10 -11.07
N GLN A 352 -10.72 14.26 -11.61
CA GLN A 352 -10.70 13.93 -13.04
C GLN A 352 -11.78 12.92 -13.46
N LEU A 353 -12.47 12.31 -12.51
CA LEU A 353 -13.52 11.33 -12.80
C LEU A 353 -14.79 12.06 -13.24
N THR A 354 -14.89 12.34 -14.52
CA THR A 354 -16.07 12.95 -15.13
C THR A 354 -17.13 11.89 -15.50
N ASN A 355 -18.36 12.34 -15.76
CA ASN A 355 -19.41 11.45 -16.29
C ASN A 355 -18.99 10.80 -17.61
N ASP A 356 -18.32 11.54 -18.51
CA ASP A 356 -17.88 11.00 -19.80
C ASP A 356 -16.91 9.83 -19.62
N MET A 357 -15.96 9.96 -18.69
CA MET A 357 -15.04 8.88 -18.33
C MET A 357 -15.79 7.67 -17.76
N LEU A 358 -16.74 7.88 -16.85
CA LEU A 358 -17.55 6.79 -16.29
C LEU A 358 -18.42 6.11 -17.35
N ILE A 359 -18.97 6.87 -18.29
CA ILE A 359 -19.75 6.36 -19.41
C ILE A 359 -18.86 5.52 -20.33
N GLU A 360 -17.65 5.99 -20.61
CA GLU A 360 -16.70 5.25 -21.45
C GLU A 360 -16.30 3.92 -20.79
N ILE A 361 -15.98 3.95 -19.49
CA ILE A 361 -15.70 2.75 -18.68
C ILE A 361 -16.89 1.80 -18.71
N GLY A 362 -18.11 2.31 -18.47
CA GLY A 362 -19.34 1.51 -18.45
C GLY A 362 -19.71 0.88 -19.80
N ARG A 363 -19.23 1.44 -20.91
CA ARG A 363 -19.42 0.87 -22.27
C ARG A 363 -18.48 -0.29 -22.60
N ALA A 364 -17.45 -0.53 -21.79
CA ALA A 364 -16.49 -1.61 -22.07
C ALA A 364 -17.16 -2.99 -22.00
N SER A 365 -16.96 -3.83 -23.02
CA SER A 365 -17.70 -5.08 -23.26
C SER A 365 -17.60 -6.12 -22.13
N HIS A 366 -16.54 -6.08 -21.33
CA HIS A 366 -16.29 -7.05 -20.25
C HIS A 366 -16.54 -6.49 -18.85
N PHE A 367 -17.09 -5.28 -18.73
CA PHE A 367 -17.23 -4.57 -17.46
C PHE A 367 -18.33 -5.12 -16.53
N SER A 368 -19.21 -6.02 -16.97
CA SER A 368 -20.47 -6.42 -16.31
C SER A 368 -20.39 -7.44 -15.16
N ARG A 369 -19.22 -7.63 -14.52
CA ARG A 369 -19.03 -8.64 -13.45
C ARG A 369 -18.51 -8.04 -12.15
N LEU A 370 -18.75 -6.75 -11.94
CA LEU A 370 -18.26 -6.05 -10.77
C LEU A 370 -18.97 -6.57 -9.51
N LYS A 371 -18.17 -6.87 -8.48
CA LYS A 371 -18.67 -7.26 -7.14
C LYS A 371 -18.65 -6.08 -6.17
N SER A 372 -17.70 -5.17 -6.32
CA SER A 372 -17.55 -4.00 -5.45
C SER A 372 -17.33 -2.74 -6.29
N LEU A 373 -18.14 -1.71 -6.03
CA LEU A 373 -17.97 -0.37 -6.60
C LEU A 373 -17.90 0.65 -5.47
N ILE A 374 -16.80 1.42 -5.42
CA ILE A 374 -16.62 2.52 -4.47
C ILE A 374 -16.31 3.80 -5.24
N ILE A 375 -17.13 4.83 -5.06
CA ILE A 375 -16.86 6.19 -5.53
C ILE A 375 -17.02 7.12 -4.35
N HIS A 376 -15.90 7.68 -3.88
CA HIS A 376 -15.88 8.55 -2.71
C HIS A 376 -15.33 9.94 -3.06
N GLN A 377 -16.08 10.98 -2.76
CA GLN A 377 -15.66 12.38 -2.88
C GLN A 377 -15.15 12.74 -4.30
N CYS A 378 -15.78 12.20 -5.34
CA CYS A 378 -15.48 12.56 -6.74
C CYS A 378 -16.48 13.63 -7.19
N SER A 379 -16.08 14.90 -7.09
CA SER A 379 -16.96 16.08 -7.19
C SER A 379 -17.67 16.25 -8.55
N GLN A 380 -17.05 15.74 -9.62
CA GLN A 380 -17.54 15.85 -11.00
C GLN A 380 -18.51 14.73 -11.41
N VAL A 381 -18.71 13.72 -10.56
CA VAL A 381 -19.61 12.59 -10.83
C VAL A 381 -21.06 13.01 -10.57
N GLN A 382 -21.93 12.70 -11.53
CA GLN A 382 -23.38 12.95 -11.48
C GLN A 382 -24.14 11.69 -11.86
N ASP A 383 -25.48 11.80 -11.93
CA ASP A 383 -26.39 10.68 -12.18
C ASP A 383 -26.09 9.89 -13.46
N SER A 384 -25.72 10.56 -14.54
CA SER A 384 -25.46 9.90 -15.83
C SER A 384 -24.24 8.98 -15.77
N GLY A 385 -23.17 9.41 -15.10
CA GLY A 385 -21.97 8.59 -14.87
C GLY A 385 -22.26 7.40 -13.96
N VAL A 386 -22.98 7.62 -12.86
CA VAL A 386 -23.36 6.55 -11.93
C VAL A 386 -24.25 5.50 -12.60
N ARG A 387 -25.28 5.92 -13.35
CA ARG A 387 -26.12 4.98 -14.10
C ARG A 387 -25.30 4.19 -15.11
N ALA A 388 -24.40 4.83 -15.85
CA ALA A 388 -23.62 4.15 -16.87
C ALA A 388 -22.72 3.07 -16.30
N ILE A 389 -22.11 3.30 -15.13
CA ILE A 389 -21.20 2.35 -14.51
C ILE A 389 -21.92 1.26 -13.70
N THR A 390 -23.13 1.51 -13.21
CA THR A 390 -23.93 0.53 -12.45
C THR A 390 -24.86 -0.31 -13.33
N LYS A 391 -25.20 0.18 -14.53
CA LYS A 391 -26.09 -0.53 -15.45
C LYS A 391 -25.50 -1.89 -15.85
N GLY A 392 -26.30 -2.94 -15.67
CA GLY A 392 -25.93 -4.32 -16.04
C GLY A 392 -24.98 -5.01 -15.06
N GLN A 393 -24.70 -4.42 -13.88
CA GLN A 393 -23.86 -5.02 -12.85
C GLN A 393 -24.63 -6.01 -11.96
N LEU A 394 -25.00 -7.16 -12.54
CA LEU A 394 -25.84 -8.16 -11.88
C LEU A 394 -25.12 -8.97 -10.78
N SER A 395 -23.80 -8.83 -10.66
CA SER A 395 -22.97 -9.52 -9.65
C SER A 395 -22.56 -8.62 -8.47
N LEU A 396 -23.09 -7.40 -8.40
CA LEU A 396 -22.68 -6.41 -7.41
C LEU A 396 -23.09 -6.86 -6.01
N GLU A 397 -22.13 -6.97 -5.10
CA GLU A 397 -22.32 -7.35 -3.69
C GLU A 397 -22.23 -6.13 -2.75
N TYR A 398 -21.41 -5.14 -3.11
CA TYR A 398 -21.12 -3.94 -2.32
C TYR A 398 -21.11 -2.68 -3.21
N LEU A 399 -21.91 -1.68 -2.83
CA LEU A 399 -21.98 -0.39 -3.52
C LEU A 399 -21.82 0.77 -2.54
N ALA A 400 -20.75 1.53 -2.70
CA ALA A 400 -20.49 2.73 -1.92
C ALA A 400 -20.38 3.95 -2.82
N LEU A 401 -21.38 4.83 -2.78
CA LEU A 401 -21.39 6.11 -3.47
C LEU A 401 -21.38 7.18 -2.39
N ARG A 402 -20.22 7.72 -2.04
CA ARG A 402 -20.06 8.52 -0.82
C ARG A 402 -19.68 9.95 -1.16
N LYS A 403 -20.37 10.94 -0.59
CA LYS A 403 -20.06 12.37 -0.74
C LYS A 403 -19.99 12.79 -2.23
N LEU A 404 -20.95 12.34 -3.04
CA LEU A 404 -21.09 12.75 -4.42
C LEU A 404 -22.07 13.92 -4.48
N THR A 405 -21.54 15.13 -4.42
CA THR A 405 -22.30 16.40 -4.24
C THR A 405 -23.37 16.67 -5.30
N ASN A 406 -23.33 15.94 -6.43
CA ASN A 406 -24.25 16.10 -7.55
C ASN A 406 -25.07 14.84 -7.86
N LEU A 407 -25.00 13.80 -7.02
CA LEU A 407 -25.81 12.60 -7.16
C LEU A 407 -27.23 12.84 -6.61
N THR A 408 -28.24 12.53 -7.41
CA THR A 408 -29.67 12.60 -7.06
C THR A 408 -30.32 11.22 -7.19
N ASN A 409 -31.64 11.15 -6.93
CA ASN A 409 -32.43 9.93 -7.06
C ASN A 409 -32.32 9.27 -8.44
N VAL A 410 -32.18 10.08 -9.50
CA VAL A 410 -32.12 9.56 -10.88
C VAL A 410 -30.84 8.78 -11.12
N GLY A 411 -29.77 9.04 -10.36
CA GLY A 411 -28.52 8.28 -10.44
C GLY A 411 -28.63 6.87 -9.87
N LEU A 412 -29.58 6.64 -8.97
CA LEU A 412 -29.83 5.35 -8.33
C LEU A 412 -30.81 4.46 -9.11
N ASP A 413 -31.48 5.02 -10.11
CA ASP A 413 -32.45 4.31 -10.91
C ASP A 413 -31.80 3.19 -11.75
N GLY A 414 -32.48 2.04 -11.84
CA GLY A 414 -32.01 0.87 -12.56
C GLY A 414 -30.86 0.10 -11.90
N ILE A 415 -30.41 0.48 -10.70
CA ILE A 415 -29.45 -0.31 -9.92
C ILE A 415 -30.15 -1.56 -9.39
N HIS A 416 -29.78 -2.72 -9.94
CA HIS A 416 -30.35 -4.01 -9.57
C HIS A 416 -29.29 -5.11 -9.59
N SER A 417 -29.11 -5.77 -8.46
CA SER A 417 -28.29 -6.98 -8.32
C SER A 417 -28.89 -7.88 -7.24
N ALA A 418 -29.15 -9.14 -7.60
CA ALA A 418 -29.63 -10.14 -6.66
C ALA A 418 -28.62 -10.45 -5.53
N PHE A 419 -27.35 -10.05 -5.69
CA PHE A 419 -26.29 -10.29 -4.72
C PHE A 419 -25.96 -9.07 -3.86
N LEU A 420 -26.62 -7.92 -4.07
CA LEU A 420 -26.29 -6.69 -3.35
C LEU A 420 -26.68 -6.83 -1.88
N LYS A 421 -25.67 -6.80 -1.00
CA LYS A 421 -25.82 -6.97 0.45
C LYS A 421 -25.66 -5.67 1.20
N GLU A 422 -24.81 -4.77 0.69
CA GLU A 422 -24.50 -3.52 1.37
C GLU A 422 -24.55 -2.32 0.44
N ILE A 423 -25.18 -1.25 0.91
CA ILE A 423 -25.10 0.08 0.32
C ILE A 423 -24.58 1.10 1.33
N ASP A 424 -23.77 2.04 0.82
CA ASP A 424 -23.24 3.14 1.61
C ASP A 424 -23.32 4.44 0.81
N PHE A 425 -24.31 5.26 1.15
CA PHE A 425 -24.61 6.53 0.50
C PHE A 425 -24.33 7.74 1.38
N ARG A 426 -23.42 7.62 2.34
CA ARG A 426 -23.09 8.72 3.26
C ARG A 426 -22.76 10.03 2.55
N TRP A 427 -23.18 11.14 3.14
CA TRP A 427 -22.93 12.52 2.71
C TRP A 427 -23.45 12.86 1.30
N ASN A 428 -24.47 12.16 0.80
CA ASN A 428 -25.15 12.58 -0.43
C ASN A 428 -26.40 13.40 -0.09
N GLU A 429 -26.22 14.71 -0.02
CA GLU A 429 -27.24 15.65 0.43
C GLU A 429 -28.42 15.81 -0.54
N LYS A 430 -28.24 15.45 -1.82
CA LYS A 430 -29.26 15.60 -2.89
C LYS A 430 -30.10 14.35 -3.14
N ILE A 431 -29.81 13.23 -2.45
CA ILE A 431 -30.67 12.04 -2.50
C ILE A 431 -31.86 12.27 -1.56
N GLN A 432 -33.06 11.95 -2.04
CA GLN A 432 -34.32 12.04 -1.33
C GLN A 432 -34.94 10.64 -1.19
N ASP A 433 -36.04 10.54 -0.43
CA ASP A 433 -36.68 9.26 -0.08
C ASP A 433 -36.98 8.37 -1.28
N HIS A 434 -37.45 8.95 -2.39
CA HIS A 434 -37.74 8.20 -3.62
C HIS A 434 -36.53 7.44 -4.19
N GLY A 435 -35.32 8.00 -4.07
CA GLY A 435 -34.11 7.30 -4.50
C GLY A 435 -33.83 6.05 -3.67
N ILE A 436 -34.11 6.12 -2.36
CA ILE A 436 -34.01 4.97 -1.44
C ILE A 436 -35.11 3.96 -1.72
N PHE A 437 -36.33 4.40 -2.02
CA PHE A 437 -37.42 3.51 -2.39
C PHE A 437 -37.06 2.65 -3.59
N THR A 438 -36.57 3.29 -4.66
CA THR A 438 -36.20 2.60 -5.90
C THR A 438 -35.10 1.56 -5.68
N ILE A 439 -34.02 1.92 -4.98
CA ILE A 439 -32.91 0.98 -4.79
C ILE A 439 -33.28 -0.18 -3.85
N VAL A 440 -34.06 0.06 -2.80
CA VAL A 440 -34.50 -0.97 -1.86
C VAL A 440 -35.46 -1.95 -2.55
N SER A 441 -36.46 -1.43 -3.26
CA SER A 441 -37.42 -2.25 -4.01
C SER A 441 -36.74 -3.14 -5.05
N ASN A 442 -35.67 -2.65 -5.67
CA ASN A 442 -34.89 -3.40 -6.65
C ASN A 442 -33.92 -4.41 -6.01
N ASN A 443 -33.53 -4.25 -4.74
CA ASN A 443 -32.45 -5.01 -4.12
C ASN A 443 -32.88 -5.59 -2.77
N LEU A 444 -33.78 -6.57 -2.81
CA LEU A 444 -34.39 -7.17 -1.62
C LEU A 444 -33.45 -8.05 -0.78
N ASN A 445 -32.16 -8.15 -1.11
CA ASN A 445 -31.17 -8.94 -0.35
C ASN A 445 -30.20 -8.05 0.47
N LEU A 446 -30.47 -6.74 0.51
CA LEU A 446 -29.73 -5.81 1.34
C LEU A 446 -29.83 -6.18 2.82
N ARG A 447 -28.69 -6.11 3.51
CA ARG A 447 -28.52 -6.39 4.93
C ARG A 447 -27.96 -5.21 5.70
N SER A 448 -27.15 -4.38 5.04
CA SER A 448 -26.51 -3.20 5.64
C SER A 448 -26.75 -1.96 4.79
N ILE A 449 -27.35 -0.94 5.39
CA ILE A 449 -27.66 0.33 4.75
C ILE A 449 -27.05 1.47 5.57
N ARG A 450 -26.19 2.29 4.94
CA ARG A 450 -25.60 3.48 5.56
C ARG A 450 -26.00 4.75 4.83
N LEU A 451 -26.70 5.64 5.52
CA LEU A 451 -27.30 6.88 5.02
C LEU A 451 -26.86 8.11 5.84
N VAL A 452 -25.67 8.03 6.44
CA VAL A 452 -25.06 9.07 7.29
C VAL A 452 -25.10 10.43 6.61
N ASN A 453 -25.67 11.44 7.27
CA ASN A 453 -25.76 12.83 6.82
C ASN A 453 -26.38 12.99 5.41
N CYS A 454 -27.34 12.13 5.05
CA CYS A 454 -28.19 12.32 3.88
C CYS A 454 -29.39 13.20 4.25
N HIS A 455 -29.16 14.51 4.42
CA HIS A 455 -30.15 15.45 4.96
C HIS A 455 -31.44 15.63 4.13
N GLY A 456 -31.48 15.11 2.89
CA GLY A 456 -32.66 15.04 2.04
C GLY A 456 -33.61 13.87 2.35
N LEU A 457 -33.22 12.96 3.24
CA LEU A 457 -34.03 11.81 3.64
C LEU A 457 -34.84 12.10 4.90
N THR A 458 -36.00 11.43 4.99
CA THR A 458 -36.92 11.50 6.12
C THR A 458 -37.21 10.11 6.69
N GLY A 459 -37.98 10.03 7.78
CA GLY A 459 -38.46 8.76 8.35
C GLY A 459 -39.20 7.87 7.35
N GLN A 460 -39.75 8.42 6.26
CA GLN A 460 -40.40 7.65 5.20
C GLN A 460 -39.43 6.69 4.50
N SER A 461 -38.18 7.11 4.27
CA SER A 461 -37.13 6.20 3.75
C SER A 461 -36.89 5.00 4.67
N VAL A 462 -36.88 5.24 5.98
CA VAL A 462 -36.67 4.18 6.99
C VAL A 462 -37.86 3.23 7.05
N ASN A 463 -39.08 3.76 7.00
CA ASN A 463 -40.32 2.95 6.94
C ASN A 463 -40.30 2.01 5.73
N HIS A 464 -39.98 2.54 4.55
CA HIS A 464 -39.90 1.73 3.33
C HIS A 464 -38.80 0.67 3.40
N ILE A 465 -37.64 1.02 3.97
CA ILE A 465 -36.55 0.08 4.24
C ILE A 465 -37.06 -1.08 5.13
N ALA A 466 -37.72 -0.75 6.24
CA ALA A 466 -38.20 -1.74 7.19
C ALA A 466 -39.21 -2.70 6.55
N GLN A 467 -40.20 -2.17 5.83
CA GLN A 467 -41.26 -2.96 5.20
C GLN A 467 -40.75 -3.88 4.08
N ASN A 468 -39.76 -3.44 3.28
CA ASN A 468 -39.31 -4.19 2.11
C ASN A 468 -38.20 -5.20 2.43
N LEU A 469 -37.30 -4.88 3.36
CA LEU A 469 -36.18 -5.76 3.72
C LEU A 469 -36.53 -6.71 4.86
N ALA A 470 -37.44 -6.30 5.74
CA ALA A 470 -37.98 -7.10 6.84
C ALA A 470 -36.87 -7.84 7.61
N GLU A 471 -36.95 -9.18 7.67
CA GLU A 471 -36.01 -10.04 8.39
C GLU A 471 -34.57 -10.02 7.87
N LYS A 472 -34.30 -9.44 6.70
CA LYS A 472 -32.94 -9.40 6.12
C LYS A 472 -32.10 -8.24 6.62
N LEU A 473 -32.73 -7.18 7.13
CA LEU A 473 -32.02 -6.00 7.60
C LEU A 473 -31.28 -6.33 8.91
N GLU A 474 -29.96 -6.14 8.91
CA GLU A 474 -29.08 -6.38 10.05
C GLU A 474 -28.44 -5.08 10.58
N VAL A 475 -28.10 -4.14 9.68
CA VAL A 475 -27.41 -2.89 10.02
C VAL A 475 -28.12 -1.72 9.34
N LEU A 476 -28.51 -0.73 10.15
CA LEU A 476 -29.07 0.52 9.67
C LEU A 476 -28.34 1.70 10.32
N ASP A 477 -27.77 2.56 9.48
CA ASP A 477 -27.10 3.78 9.90
C ASP A 477 -27.80 5.00 9.28
N VAL A 478 -28.47 5.77 10.12
CA VAL A 478 -29.28 6.94 9.78
C VAL A 478 -28.81 8.18 10.54
N GLU A 479 -27.52 8.22 10.87
CA GLU A 479 -26.88 9.37 11.49
C GLU A 479 -27.19 10.69 10.74
N GLY A 480 -27.48 11.74 11.50
CA GLY A 480 -27.67 13.10 10.96
C GLY A 480 -28.95 13.31 10.15
N LEU A 481 -29.89 12.35 10.17
CA LEU A 481 -31.26 12.62 9.74
C LEU A 481 -31.92 13.64 10.69
N LYS A 482 -32.76 14.52 10.14
CA LYS A 482 -33.30 15.66 10.90
C LYS A 482 -34.33 15.23 11.94
N THR A 483 -35.28 14.38 11.56
CA THR A 483 -36.44 14.01 12.36
C THR A 483 -36.80 12.54 12.12
N LEU A 484 -37.13 11.81 13.20
CA LEU A 484 -37.68 10.46 13.14
C LEU A 484 -38.88 10.36 14.10
N ASP A 485 -40.05 10.07 13.51
CA ASP A 485 -41.31 9.96 14.24
C ASP A 485 -41.51 8.56 14.84
N ALA A 486 -42.46 8.41 15.77
CA ALA A 486 -42.74 7.17 16.49
C ALA A 486 -42.95 5.95 15.57
N GLU A 487 -43.63 6.17 14.43
CA GLU A 487 -43.97 5.15 13.44
C GLU A 487 -42.73 4.42 12.90
N VAL A 488 -41.60 5.12 12.78
CA VAL A 488 -40.33 4.56 12.30
C VAL A 488 -39.86 3.44 13.22
N PHE A 489 -39.90 3.66 14.53
CA PHE A 489 -39.44 2.68 15.49
C PHE A 489 -40.39 1.49 15.60
N VAL A 490 -41.69 1.73 15.50
CA VAL A 490 -42.70 0.67 15.47
C VAL A 490 -42.47 -0.23 14.26
N HIS A 491 -42.29 0.34 13.07
CA HIS A 491 -42.01 -0.43 11.85
C HIS A 491 -40.69 -1.21 11.92
N LEU A 492 -39.62 -0.60 12.45
CA LEU A 492 -38.36 -1.32 12.63
C LEU A 492 -38.52 -2.55 13.53
N VAL A 493 -39.28 -2.43 14.61
CA VAL A 493 -39.52 -3.57 15.52
C VAL A 493 -40.45 -4.61 14.90
N ASP A 494 -41.51 -4.18 14.23
CA ASP A 494 -42.54 -5.09 13.69
C ASP A 494 -42.04 -5.88 12.49
N TYR A 495 -41.23 -5.26 11.62
CA TYR A 495 -40.78 -5.88 10.37
C TYR A 495 -39.33 -6.39 10.43
N CYS A 496 -38.44 -5.80 11.25
CA CYS A 496 -37.00 -6.11 11.24
C CYS A 496 -36.50 -6.77 12.55
N PRO A 497 -36.89 -8.02 12.84
CA PRO A 497 -36.49 -8.70 14.08
C PRO A 497 -34.99 -9.04 14.16
N ASN A 498 -34.27 -8.97 13.02
CA ASN A 498 -32.85 -9.29 12.91
C ASN A 498 -31.92 -8.07 12.96
N ILE A 499 -32.46 -6.87 13.24
CA ILE A 499 -31.62 -5.68 13.36
C ILE A 499 -30.64 -5.83 14.54
N ARG A 500 -29.34 -5.72 14.23
CA ARG A 500 -28.23 -5.87 15.19
C ARG A 500 -27.55 -4.56 15.49
N SER A 501 -27.49 -3.64 14.53
CA SER A 501 -26.85 -2.35 14.68
C SER A 501 -27.76 -1.23 14.20
N LEU A 502 -27.98 -0.25 15.07
CA LEU A 502 -28.72 0.96 14.77
C LEU A 502 -27.93 2.20 15.19
N ASN A 503 -27.61 3.07 14.22
CA ASN A 503 -26.95 4.35 14.50
C ASN A 503 -27.94 5.52 14.33
N LEU A 504 -28.23 6.20 15.44
CA LEU A 504 -29.15 7.34 15.56
C LEU A 504 -28.40 8.63 15.95
N PHE A 505 -27.08 8.70 15.70
CA PHE A 505 -26.26 9.85 16.06
C PHE A 505 -26.84 11.16 15.50
N GLY A 506 -26.91 12.19 16.36
CA GLY A 506 -27.20 13.56 15.96
C GLY A 506 -28.63 13.81 15.48
N ILE A 507 -29.56 12.89 15.75
CA ILE A 507 -30.98 13.09 15.44
C ILE A 507 -31.60 13.97 16.52
N ILE A 508 -31.98 15.19 16.13
CA ILE A 508 -32.41 16.24 17.06
C ILE A 508 -33.86 15.99 17.53
N ASN A 509 -34.75 15.63 16.62
CA ASN A 509 -36.16 15.39 16.94
C ASN A 509 -36.46 13.89 16.84
N LEU A 510 -36.33 13.22 17.97
CA LEU A 510 -36.50 11.79 18.09
C LEU A 510 -37.66 11.48 19.03
N ASP A 511 -38.64 10.74 18.55
CA ASP A 511 -39.79 10.35 19.36
C ASP A 511 -39.40 9.37 20.48
N ALA A 512 -39.62 9.79 21.72
CA ALA A 512 -39.22 9.05 22.91
C ALA A 512 -39.99 7.75 23.11
N ASP A 513 -41.30 7.74 22.84
CA ASP A 513 -42.17 6.60 23.07
C ASP A 513 -41.94 5.49 22.02
N GLY A 514 -41.67 5.88 20.78
CA GLY A 514 -41.19 4.98 19.73
C GLY A 514 -39.85 4.35 20.12
N LEU A 515 -38.92 5.13 20.65
CA LEU A 515 -37.63 4.62 21.11
C LEU A 515 -37.76 3.65 22.30
N PHE A 516 -38.66 3.93 23.24
CA PHE A 516 -38.99 2.99 24.32
C PHE A 516 -39.52 1.67 23.77
N THR A 517 -40.42 1.73 22.78
CA THR A 517 -40.95 0.55 22.09
C THR A 517 -39.84 -0.26 21.44
N LEU A 518 -38.89 0.42 20.78
CA LEU A 518 -37.69 -0.20 20.22
C LEU A 518 -36.87 -0.91 21.31
N PHE A 519 -36.60 -0.25 22.44
CA PHE A 519 -35.77 -0.81 23.51
C PHE A 519 -36.37 -2.08 24.13
N VAL A 520 -37.67 -2.07 24.39
CA VAL A 520 -38.36 -3.19 25.06
C VAL A 520 -38.49 -4.41 24.13
N ARG A 521 -38.73 -4.19 22.83
CA ARG A 521 -39.04 -5.26 21.88
C ARG A 521 -37.83 -5.76 21.09
N SER A 522 -36.73 -5.02 21.05
CA SER A 522 -35.51 -5.43 20.36
C SER A 522 -34.75 -6.50 21.15
N THR A 523 -34.81 -7.75 20.70
CA THR A 523 -34.13 -8.86 21.38
C THR A 523 -32.74 -9.17 20.84
N ARG A 524 -32.45 -8.82 19.57
CA ARG A 524 -31.19 -9.14 18.88
C ARG A 524 -30.25 -7.94 18.68
N MET A 525 -30.59 -6.78 19.22
CA MET A 525 -29.79 -5.57 19.06
C MET A 525 -28.49 -5.67 19.84
N MET A 526 -27.37 -5.56 19.12
CA MET A 526 -26.01 -5.69 19.67
C MET A 526 -25.30 -4.34 19.75
N GLN A 527 -25.63 -3.40 18.85
CA GLN A 527 -24.99 -2.11 18.75
C GLN A 527 -26.03 -1.01 18.66
N LEU A 528 -25.90 0.01 19.51
CA LEU A 528 -26.79 1.16 19.51
C LEU A 528 -25.98 2.44 19.77
N ASN A 529 -26.13 3.40 18.86
CA ASN A 529 -25.55 4.73 19.02
C ASN A 529 -26.66 5.77 19.15
N LEU A 530 -26.75 6.39 20.33
CA LEU A 530 -27.70 7.46 20.66
C LEU A 530 -27.00 8.81 20.79
N SER A 531 -25.74 8.95 20.37
CA SER A 531 -24.93 10.14 20.63
C SER A 531 -25.59 11.42 20.12
N TYR A 532 -25.44 12.51 20.88
CA TYR A 532 -26.02 13.83 20.60
C TYR A 532 -27.55 13.82 20.38
N THR A 533 -28.26 12.84 20.94
CA THR A 533 -29.73 12.89 21.06
C THR A 533 -30.14 13.69 22.30
N THR A 534 -31.29 14.37 22.22
CA THR A 534 -31.78 15.30 23.26
C THR A 534 -33.07 14.83 23.94
N CYS A 535 -33.61 13.67 23.59
CA CYS A 535 -34.91 13.20 24.10
C CYS A 535 -34.90 12.85 25.60
N PHE A 536 -33.74 12.56 26.21
CA PHE A 536 -33.62 12.12 27.61
C PHE A 536 -33.47 13.26 28.64
N LEU A 537 -33.86 14.48 28.27
CA LEU A 537 -33.71 15.67 29.10
C LEU A 537 -34.74 15.80 30.22
N GLN A 538 -35.87 15.07 30.16
CA GLN A 538 -36.98 15.21 31.11
C GLN A 538 -37.57 13.85 31.49
N GLU A 539 -38.16 13.77 32.68
CA GLU A 539 -39.00 12.62 33.08
C GLU A 539 -40.39 12.71 32.41
N PRO A 540 -41.03 11.57 32.07
CA PRO A 540 -40.61 10.18 32.35
C PRO A 540 -39.63 9.60 31.31
N VAL A 541 -39.35 10.32 30.23
CA VAL A 541 -38.56 9.82 29.08
C VAL A 541 -37.13 9.41 29.48
N ALA A 542 -36.51 10.10 30.43
CA ALA A 542 -35.20 9.73 30.93
C ALA A 542 -35.15 8.27 31.44
N ASP A 543 -36.22 7.78 32.07
CA ASP A 543 -36.30 6.39 32.58
C ASP A 543 -36.33 5.35 31.46
N TYR A 544 -36.62 5.73 30.21
CA TYR A 544 -36.59 4.81 29.07
C TYR A 544 -35.19 4.25 28.83
N LEU A 545 -34.12 4.96 29.23
CA LEU A 545 -32.75 4.42 29.23
C LEU A 545 -32.62 3.16 30.08
N CYS A 546 -33.40 3.03 31.16
CA CYS A 546 -33.41 1.80 31.93
C CYS A 546 -33.91 0.61 31.10
N CYS A 547 -34.70 0.82 30.06
CA CYS A 547 -35.22 -0.26 29.21
C CYS A 547 -34.29 -0.67 28.05
N LEU A 548 -33.07 -0.12 27.97
CA LEU A 548 -32.07 -0.50 26.95
C LEU A 548 -31.96 -2.03 26.77
N PRO A 549 -31.84 -2.52 25.51
CA PRO A 549 -31.78 -3.95 25.23
C PRO A 549 -30.62 -4.65 25.97
N LEU A 550 -30.92 -5.73 26.70
CA LEU A 550 -29.91 -6.49 27.46
C LEU A 550 -28.92 -7.26 26.56
N SER A 551 -29.21 -7.39 25.26
CA SER A 551 -28.34 -7.99 24.25
C SER A 551 -27.22 -7.06 23.78
N LEU A 552 -27.24 -5.78 24.17
CA LEU A 552 -26.22 -4.82 23.75
C LEU A 552 -24.81 -5.22 24.17
N VAL A 553 -23.89 -5.08 23.21
CA VAL A 553 -22.44 -5.27 23.34
C VAL A 553 -21.70 -3.96 23.12
N ASP A 554 -22.19 -3.11 22.20
CA ASP A 554 -21.66 -1.76 21.95
C ASP A 554 -22.76 -0.72 22.22
N ILE A 555 -22.46 0.24 23.11
CA ILE A 555 -23.33 1.39 23.33
C ILE A 555 -22.52 2.69 23.29
N CYS A 556 -23.03 3.65 22.52
CA CYS A 556 -22.48 4.99 22.43
C CYS A 556 -23.51 6.02 22.89
N LEU A 557 -23.19 6.69 24.00
CA LEU A 557 -24.00 7.76 24.61
C LEU A 557 -23.23 9.09 24.58
N SER A 558 -22.34 9.28 23.60
CA SER A 558 -21.48 10.47 23.58
C SER A 558 -22.31 11.74 23.36
N GLY A 559 -22.15 12.75 24.21
CA GLY A 559 -22.87 14.02 24.13
C GLY A 559 -24.39 13.93 24.35
N THR A 560 -24.93 12.78 24.76
CA THR A 560 -26.36 12.66 25.07
C THR A 560 -26.70 13.43 26.33
N GLN A 561 -27.73 14.26 26.28
CA GLN A 561 -28.13 15.02 27.45
C GLN A 561 -29.06 14.16 28.32
N VAL A 562 -28.56 13.71 29.47
CA VAL A 562 -29.29 12.84 30.40
C VAL A 562 -29.69 13.64 31.64
N TYR A 563 -30.98 13.60 31.99
CA TYR A 563 -31.54 14.33 33.15
C TYR A 563 -30.79 14.07 34.46
N SER A 564 -30.46 12.81 34.77
CA SER A 564 -29.81 12.42 36.03
C SER A 564 -28.76 11.33 35.84
N THR A 565 -27.61 11.51 36.48
CA THR A 565 -26.52 10.52 36.54
C THR A 565 -26.98 9.20 37.16
N ASN A 566 -27.93 9.23 38.09
CA ASN A 566 -28.45 8.02 38.74
C ASN A 566 -29.18 7.10 37.75
N ILE A 567 -29.93 7.69 36.80
CA ILE A 567 -30.63 6.93 35.75
C ILE A 567 -29.60 6.27 34.83
N LEU A 568 -28.56 7.01 34.43
CA LEU A 568 -27.48 6.49 33.61
C LEU A 568 -26.78 5.29 34.29
N VAL A 569 -26.45 5.41 35.58
CA VAL A 569 -25.85 4.32 36.36
C VAL A 569 -26.79 3.10 36.39
N ARG A 570 -28.08 3.30 36.68
CA ARG A 570 -29.08 2.20 36.68
C ARG A 570 -29.22 1.52 35.32
N ALA A 571 -29.20 2.30 34.24
CA ALA A 571 -29.30 1.79 32.88
C ALA A 571 -28.07 0.94 32.51
N LEU A 572 -26.86 1.49 32.66
CA LEU A 572 -25.63 0.82 32.23
C LEU A 572 -25.27 -0.41 33.08
N THR A 573 -25.51 -0.37 34.39
CA THR A 573 -25.21 -1.51 35.29
C THR A 573 -26.05 -2.75 35.01
N ARG A 574 -27.17 -2.63 34.29
CA ARG A 574 -27.99 -3.77 33.85
C ARG A 574 -27.41 -4.50 32.64
N LEU A 575 -26.60 -3.82 31.84
CA LEU A 575 -26.14 -4.30 30.54
C LEU A 575 -24.89 -5.19 30.70
N LYS A 576 -25.11 -6.43 31.14
CA LYS A 576 -24.05 -7.37 31.50
C LYS A 576 -23.17 -7.84 30.34
N ASN A 577 -23.61 -7.66 29.10
CA ASN A 577 -22.88 -8.12 27.90
C ASN A 577 -22.07 -7.01 27.21
N ILE A 578 -22.03 -5.80 27.77
CA ILE A 578 -21.27 -4.69 27.18
C ILE A 578 -19.79 -5.03 27.14
N GLU A 579 -19.21 -4.86 25.95
CA GLU A 579 -17.76 -4.89 25.71
C GLU A 579 -17.25 -3.51 25.26
N HIS A 580 -18.09 -2.68 24.63
CA HIS A 580 -17.70 -1.36 24.12
C HIS A 580 -18.61 -0.27 24.69
N LEU A 581 -18.01 0.67 25.42
CA LEU A 581 -18.69 1.77 26.10
C LEU A 581 -18.07 3.11 25.72
N ARG A 582 -18.85 4.00 25.12
CA ARG A 582 -18.43 5.36 24.78
C ARG A 582 -19.33 6.40 25.46
N LEU A 583 -18.72 7.25 26.28
CA LEU A 583 -19.39 8.20 27.16
C LEU A 583 -18.93 9.64 26.94
N ASN A 584 -18.26 9.94 25.82
CA ASN A 584 -17.59 11.22 25.57
C ASN A 584 -18.52 12.43 25.79
N GLY A 585 -18.05 13.47 26.49
CA GLY A 585 -18.75 14.76 26.61
C GLY A 585 -20.06 14.73 27.39
N LEU A 586 -20.28 13.74 28.26
CA LEU A 586 -21.47 13.67 29.12
C LEU A 586 -21.37 14.62 30.32
N ALA A 587 -21.91 15.84 30.21
CA ALA A 587 -21.81 16.87 31.25
C ALA A 587 -22.24 16.43 32.67
N THR A 588 -23.11 15.42 32.79
CA THR A 588 -23.67 14.96 34.06
C THR A 588 -22.88 13.85 34.76
N ILE A 589 -21.80 13.32 34.17
CA ILE A 589 -21.07 12.18 34.74
C ILE A 589 -19.99 12.62 35.75
N SER A 590 -19.90 11.89 36.86
CA SER A 590 -18.92 12.11 37.94
C SER A 590 -18.04 10.88 38.19
N ASP A 591 -16.94 11.05 38.92
CA ASP A 591 -16.04 9.94 39.32
C ASP A 591 -16.82 8.83 40.06
N ASP A 592 -17.73 9.18 40.99
CA ASP A 592 -18.56 8.22 41.74
C ASP A 592 -19.50 7.42 40.82
N ALA A 593 -20.02 8.04 39.77
CA ALA A 593 -20.86 7.36 38.80
C ALA A 593 -20.05 6.36 37.98
N ILE A 594 -18.84 6.75 37.54
CA ILE A 594 -17.89 5.88 36.85
C ILE A 594 -17.49 4.71 37.75
N GLU A 595 -17.23 4.94 39.04
CA GLU A 595 -16.94 3.85 39.98
C GLU A 595 -18.09 2.82 39.99
N LYS A 596 -19.33 3.27 40.20
CA LYS A 596 -20.51 2.39 40.27
C LYS A 596 -20.73 1.61 38.98
N ILE A 597 -20.53 2.26 37.82
CA ILE A 597 -20.66 1.62 36.51
C ILE A 597 -19.55 0.57 36.33
N LEU A 598 -18.29 0.98 36.45
CA LEU A 598 -17.13 0.12 36.18
C LEU A 598 -17.01 -1.03 37.19
N ALA A 599 -17.45 -0.86 38.44
CA ALA A 599 -17.49 -1.95 39.42
C ALA A 599 -18.34 -3.15 38.96
N VAL A 600 -19.36 -2.91 38.12
CA VAL A 600 -20.28 -3.96 37.63
C VAL A 600 -19.86 -4.47 36.26
N ILE A 601 -19.57 -3.58 35.30
CA ILE A 601 -19.33 -3.96 33.89
C ILE A 601 -17.86 -3.92 33.47
N GLY A 602 -17.00 -3.25 34.24
CA GLY A 602 -15.61 -2.93 33.85
C GLY A 602 -14.76 -4.14 33.47
N GLY A 603 -14.91 -5.27 34.15
CA GLY A 603 -14.12 -6.48 33.90
C GLY A 603 -14.29 -7.09 32.49
N ARG A 604 -15.38 -6.75 31.79
CA ARG A 604 -15.71 -7.24 30.44
C ARG A 604 -15.40 -6.22 29.35
N LEU A 605 -15.17 -4.96 29.72
CA LEU A 605 -14.94 -3.90 28.74
C LEU A 605 -13.64 -4.14 27.98
N LYS A 606 -13.77 -4.16 26.65
CA LYS A 606 -12.67 -4.13 25.68
C LYS A 606 -12.43 -2.70 25.19
N THR A 607 -13.48 -1.90 25.04
CA THR A 607 -13.36 -0.48 24.66
C THR A 607 -13.98 0.42 25.71
N LEU A 608 -13.22 1.42 26.14
CA LEU A 608 -13.71 2.52 26.97
C LEU A 608 -13.25 3.86 26.40
N GLU A 609 -14.21 4.71 26.07
CA GLU A 609 -13.95 6.09 25.65
C GLU A 609 -14.65 7.08 26.58
N MET A 610 -13.86 7.96 27.19
CA MET A 610 -14.32 9.03 28.09
C MET A 610 -13.55 10.32 27.77
N ASN A 611 -13.91 10.97 26.68
CA ASN A 611 -13.24 12.16 26.16
C ASN A 611 -14.03 13.45 26.43
N GLY A 612 -13.35 14.60 26.50
CA GLY A 612 -13.97 15.93 26.29
C GLY A 612 -14.66 16.56 27.49
N TYR A 613 -14.03 16.53 28.67
CA TYR A 613 -14.60 16.98 29.95
C TYR A 613 -13.90 18.24 30.49
N ILE A 614 -13.94 19.34 29.76
CA ILE A 614 -13.08 20.52 30.01
C ILE A 614 -13.60 21.42 31.16
N THR A 615 -14.81 21.19 31.68
CA THR A 615 -15.42 22.02 32.73
C THR A 615 -14.97 21.65 34.14
N VAL A 616 -14.97 22.62 35.05
CA VAL A 616 -14.65 22.43 36.47
C VAL A 616 -15.71 21.54 37.14
N GLY A 617 -15.29 20.46 37.79
CA GLY A 617 -16.17 19.47 38.46
C GLY A 617 -16.37 18.15 37.70
N SER A 618 -15.61 17.93 36.62
CA SER A 618 -15.65 16.75 35.76
C SER A 618 -14.70 15.61 36.21
N LEU A 619 -14.64 14.53 35.41
CA LEU A 619 -13.82 13.34 35.65
C LEU A 619 -12.35 13.68 35.98
N THR A 620 -11.84 13.11 37.06
CA THR A 620 -10.47 13.37 37.56
C THR A 620 -9.59 12.11 37.49
N ASP A 621 -8.35 12.18 37.99
CA ASP A 621 -7.46 11.01 38.12
C ASP A 621 -8.11 9.87 38.95
N ARG A 622 -9.12 10.15 39.79
CA ARG A 622 -9.93 9.11 40.47
C ARG A 622 -10.69 8.22 39.50
N SER A 623 -11.32 8.77 38.46
CA SER A 623 -11.94 7.95 37.41
C SER A 623 -10.92 6.98 36.79
N VAL A 624 -9.69 7.45 36.58
CA VAL A 624 -8.60 6.65 36.02
C VAL A 624 -8.16 5.53 36.99
N GLU A 625 -8.08 5.81 38.29
CA GLU A 625 -7.87 4.78 39.31
C GLU A 625 -8.96 3.69 39.24
N HIS A 626 -10.22 4.08 39.05
CA HIS A 626 -11.32 3.12 38.88
C HIS A 626 -11.20 2.30 37.58
N ILE A 627 -10.75 2.89 36.46
CA ILE A 627 -10.45 2.15 35.22
C ILE A 627 -9.37 1.10 35.50
N VAL A 628 -8.27 1.50 36.14
CA VAL A 628 -7.15 0.61 36.43
C VAL A 628 -7.60 -0.52 37.35
N ARG A 629 -8.46 -0.24 38.33
CA ARG A 629 -8.99 -1.21 39.30
C ARG A 629 -9.94 -2.22 38.69
N TYR A 630 -10.90 -1.79 37.87
CA TYR A 630 -12.00 -2.64 37.41
C TYR A 630 -11.84 -3.19 35.98
N CYS A 631 -11.13 -2.48 35.09
CA CYS A 631 -11.07 -2.83 33.67
C CYS A 631 -9.85 -3.68 33.33
N THR A 632 -9.97 -5.00 33.42
CA THR A 632 -8.84 -5.96 33.27
C THR A 632 -8.61 -6.48 31.85
N SER A 633 -9.55 -6.22 30.93
CA SER A 633 -9.58 -6.79 29.57
C SER A 633 -9.56 -5.74 28.45
N LEU A 634 -9.14 -4.51 28.74
CA LEU A 634 -9.14 -3.42 27.77
C LEU A 634 -8.21 -3.68 26.58
N GLU A 635 -8.73 -3.44 25.40
CA GLU A 635 -8.05 -3.44 24.11
C GLU A 635 -7.95 -2.02 23.53
N HIS A 636 -8.94 -1.17 23.82
CA HIS A 636 -9.04 0.20 23.35
C HIS A 636 -9.35 1.16 24.51
N LEU A 637 -8.48 2.14 24.74
CA LEU A 637 -8.63 3.15 25.79
C LEU A 637 -8.46 4.55 25.21
N SER A 638 -9.47 5.41 25.39
CA SER A 638 -9.42 6.82 25.00
C SER A 638 -9.85 7.72 26.15
N LEU A 639 -8.97 8.65 26.54
CA LEU A 639 -9.15 9.56 27.67
C LEU A 639 -8.81 11.02 27.29
N ASN A 640 -9.02 11.40 26.04
CA ASN A 640 -8.65 12.71 25.51
C ASN A 640 -9.37 13.85 26.23
N LEU A 641 -8.65 14.90 26.63
CA LEU A 641 -9.24 16.11 27.22
C LEU A 641 -10.10 15.81 28.48
N LEU A 642 -9.70 14.85 29.32
CA LEU A 642 -10.36 14.59 30.62
C LEU A 642 -10.23 15.80 31.56
N SER A 643 -9.01 16.21 31.88
CA SER A 643 -8.70 17.43 32.63
C SER A 643 -7.28 17.86 32.30
N PHE A 644 -7.05 19.16 32.10
CA PHE A 644 -5.69 19.68 31.85
C PHE A 644 -4.75 19.51 33.06
N THR A 645 -5.29 19.29 34.25
CA THR A 645 -4.52 19.10 35.49
C THR A 645 -4.21 17.63 35.80
N SER A 646 -4.83 16.68 35.10
CA SER A 646 -4.63 15.25 35.31
C SER A 646 -3.19 14.79 35.06
N THR A 647 -2.68 14.02 36.00
CA THR A 647 -1.33 13.43 35.95
C THR A 647 -1.32 12.05 35.31
N LEU A 648 -2.48 11.36 35.36
CA LEU A 648 -2.68 9.99 34.87
C LEU A 648 -1.73 8.95 35.49
N ASP A 649 -1.20 9.22 36.68
CA ASP A 649 -0.18 8.39 37.32
C ASP A 649 -0.63 6.92 37.52
N SER A 650 -1.90 6.68 37.79
CA SER A 650 -2.47 5.33 37.96
C SER A 650 -2.40 4.47 36.69
N LEU A 651 -2.32 5.06 35.49
CA LEU A 651 -2.11 4.30 34.25
C LEU A 651 -0.76 3.60 34.22
N TYR A 652 0.22 4.03 35.02
CA TYR A 652 1.48 3.32 35.15
C TYR A 652 1.27 1.85 35.54
N ASP A 653 0.35 1.57 36.47
CA ASP A 653 0.09 0.20 36.92
C ASP A 653 -0.57 -0.66 35.83
N LEU A 654 -1.39 -0.02 34.97
CA LEU A 654 -2.01 -0.67 33.83
C LEU A 654 -0.96 -1.04 32.77
N PHE A 655 -0.09 -0.10 32.40
CA PHE A 655 0.94 -0.33 31.38
C PHE A 655 2.11 -1.19 31.86
N SER A 656 2.42 -1.16 33.16
CA SER A 656 3.50 -1.98 33.73
C SER A 656 3.09 -3.45 33.90
N SER A 657 1.78 -3.74 33.90
CA SER A 657 1.28 -5.11 33.87
C SER A 657 1.42 -5.70 32.46
N THR A 658 2.38 -6.62 32.28
CA THR A 658 2.65 -7.25 30.98
C THR A 658 1.41 -7.92 30.37
N GLU A 659 0.56 -8.55 31.18
CA GLU A 659 -0.67 -9.21 30.68
C GLU A 659 -1.67 -8.18 30.13
N ARG A 660 -1.86 -7.05 30.83
CA ARG A 660 -2.81 -6.01 30.41
C ARG A 660 -2.26 -5.20 29.24
N ALA A 661 -0.99 -4.80 29.30
CA ALA A 661 -0.33 -4.01 28.26
C ALA A 661 -0.32 -4.71 26.88
N LEU A 662 -0.18 -6.04 26.86
CA LEU A 662 -0.19 -6.81 25.61
C LEU A 662 -1.58 -6.95 24.97
N LYS A 663 -2.66 -6.71 25.72
CA LYS A 663 -4.04 -6.68 25.18
C LYS A 663 -4.37 -5.36 24.49
N LEU A 664 -3.66 -4.28 24.83
CA LEU A 664 -3.92 -2.96 24.26
C LEU A 664 -3.51 -2.85 22.79
N HIS A 665 -4.46 -2.41 21.98
CA HIS A 665 -4.34 -2.15 20.55
C HIS A 665 -4.49 -0.67 20.22
N THR A 666 -5.37 0.04 20.92
CA THR A 666 -5.58 1.47 20.73
C THR A 666 -5.44 2.22 22.04
N ILE A 667 -4.57 3.23 22.03
CA ILE A 667 -4.39 4.12 23.17
C ILE A 667 -4.46 5.55 22.67
N SER A 668 -5.35 6.33 23.27
CA SER A 668 -5.52 7.74 22.95
C SER A 668 -5.47 8.60 24.21
N LEU A 669 -4.41 9.40 24.28
CA LEU A 669 -4.13 10.34 25.35
C LEU A 669 -3.74 11.68 24.74
N SER A 670 -4.69 12.61 24.62
CA SER A 670 -4.41 13.93 24.04
C SER A 670 -4.57 15.06 25.04
N SER A 671 -3.72 16.08 24.89
CA SER A 671 -3.80 17.39 25.55
C SER A 671 -3.64 17.38 27.07
N PHE A 672 -2.90 16.41 27.61
CA PHE A 672 -2.47 16.40 29.01
C PHE A 672 -1.21 17.23 29.21
N ARG A 673 -1.33 18.37 29.92
CA ARG A 673 -0.19 19.27 30.18
C ARG A 673 0.74 18.76 31.27
N ASN A 674 0.18 18.06 32.26
CA ASN A 674 0.88 17.60 33.46
C ASN A 674 1.06 16.07 33.52
N ILE A 675 0.90 15.36 32.39
CA ILE A 675 1.14 13.92 32.34
C ILE A 675 2.59 13.61 32.70
N ASN A 676 2.76 12.64 33.60
CA ASN A 676 4.08 12.21 34.05
C ASN A 676 4.78 11.38 32.97
N GLU A 677 6.02 11.73 32.64
CA GLU A 677 6.79 11.08 31.56
C GLU A 677 6.93 9.56 31.78
N ARG A 678 7.00 9.12 33.05
CA ARG A 678 7.09 7.69 33.42
C ARG A 678 5.93 6.85 32.88
N VAL A 679 4.73 7.43 32.77
CA VAL A 679 3.54 6.73 32.27
C VAL A 679 3.70 6.46 30.77
N LEU A 680 4.19 7.46 30.03
CA LEU A 680 4.45 7.32 28.59
C LEU A 680 5.59 6.35 28.31
N TRP A 681 6.66 6.36 29.11
CA TRP A 681 7.73 5.37 28.99
C TRP A 681 7.22 3.94 29.20
N SER A 682 6.44 3.71 30.26
CA SER A 682 5.82 2.40 30.50
C SER A 682 4.90 1.96 29.34
N LEU A 683 4.15 2.91 28.76
CA LEU A 683 3.33 2.65 27.56
C LEU A 683 4.19 2.18 26.39
N VAL A 684 5.22 2.93 26.01
CA VAL A 684 6.02 2.66 24.81
C VAL A 684 6.87 1.39 24.96
N GLU A 685 7.33 1.07 26.17
CA GLU A 685 8.14 -0.13 26.43
C GLU A 685 7.31 -1.42 26.50
N ASN A 686 6.10 -1.37 27.07
CA ASN A 686 5.33 -2.58 27.38
C ASN A 686 4.17 -2.85 26.40
N CYS A 687 3.59 -1.82 25.75
CA CYS A 687 2.41 -1.98 24.90
C CYS A 687 2.78 -2.36 23.45
N LEU A 688 3.38 -3.55 23.27
CA LEU A 688 3.98 -3.99 22.00
C LEU A 688 2.99 -4.31 20.87
N ASN A 689 1.70 -4.47 21.20
CA ASN A 689 0.63 -4.82 20.26
C ASN A 689 -0.20 -3.61 19.79
N VAL A 690 0.21 -2.39 20.14
CA VAL A 690 -0.48 -1.16 19.76
C VAL A 690 -0.44 -0.97 18.24
N THR A 691 -1.61 -0.69 17.67
CA THR A 691 -1.84 -0.40 16.25
C THR A 691 -2.16 1.08 16.02
N LEU A 692 -2.83 1.73 16.99
CA LEU A 692 -3.17 3.15 16.98
C LEU A 692 -2.70 3.82 18.27
N LEU A 693 -1.88 4.85 18.13
CA LEU A 693 -1.40 5.66 19.23
C LEU A 693 -1.63 7.15 18.96
N GLU A 694 -2.33 7.81 19.88
CA GLU A 694 -2.62 9.24 19.85
C GLU A 694 -2.03 9.90 21.10
N LEU A 695 -1.08 10.82 20.89
CA LEU A 695 -0.36 11.56 21.93
C LEU A 695 -0.35 13.08 21.66
N SER A 696 -1.33 13.59 20.90
CA SER A 696 -1.37 14.99 20.48
C SER A 696 -1.33 15.96 21.65
N GLY A 697 -0.52 17.01 21.52
CA GLY A 697 -0.48 18.14 22.45
C GLY A 697 0.12 17.82 23.83
N ILE A 698 0.87 16.73 23.96
CA ILE A 698 1.59 16.40 25.20
C ILE A 698 3.01 17.03 25.16
N PRO A 699 3.37 17.92 26.11
CA PRO A 699 4.64 18.64 26.06
C PRO A 699 5.90 17.78 26.21
N CYS A 700 5.84 16.68 26.97
CA CYS A 700 6.99 15.80 27.24
C CYS A 700 7.28 14.76 26.15
N VAL A 701 6.47 14.71 25.08
CA VAL A 701 6.70 13.80 23.95
C VAL A 701 7.86 14.31 23.09
N ASN A 702 8.95 13.54 23.05
CA ASN A 702 10.22 13.87 22.39
C ASN A 702 10.73 12.73 21.50
N ASP A 703 11.84 12.97 20.79
CA ASP A 703 12.40 11.99 19.87
C ASP A 703 12.80 10.67 20.53
N SER A 704 13.30 10.68 21.77
CA SER A 704 13.70 9.45 22.47
C SER A 704 12.51 8.55 22.79
N LEU A 705 11.39 9.14 23.22
CA LEU A 705 10.15 8.43 23.49
C LEU A 705 9.59 7.84 22.18
N ILE A 706 9.47 8.66 21.14
CA ILE A 706 8.90 8.22 19.85
C ILE A 706 9.79 7.18 19.17
N SER A 707 11.12 7.31 19.21
CA SER A 707 12.03 6.31 18.62
C SER A 707 11.92 4.94 19.29
N SER A 708 11.49 4.89 20.55
CA SER A 708 11.26 3.63 21.28
C SER A 708 10.03 2.87 20.77
N LEU A 709 9.10 3.52 20.06
CA LEU A 709 7.97 2.87 19.39
C LEU A 709 8.39 1.92 18.25
N LYS A 710 9.68 1.87 17.87
CA LYS A 710 10.21 0.85 16.94
C LYS A 710 9.98 -0.59 17.42
N HIS A 711 9.72 -0.79 18.71
CA HIS A 711 9.35 -2.08 19.27
C HIS A 711 7.89 -2.47 18.97
N CYS A 712 7.01 -1.48 18.74
CA CYS A 712 5.61 -1.65 18.37
C CYS A 712 5.44 -1.88 16.87
N ARG A 713 5.88 -3.04 16.37
CA ARG A 713 5.91 -3.35 14.92
C ARG A 713 4.54 -3.37 14.21
N LYS A 714 3.46 -3.44 14.98
CA LYS A 714 2.08 -3.42 14.48
C LYS A 714 1.52 -2.00 14.37
N LEU A 715 2.26 -0.98 14.81
CA LEU A 715 1.83 0.40 14.77
C LEU A 715 1.62 0.85 13.33
N SER A 716 0.39 1.27 13.03
CA SER A 716 -0.02 1.72 11.71
C SER A 716 -0.70 3.10 11.71
N HIS A 717 -1.15 3.57 12.87
CA HIS A 717 -1.71 4.91 13.05
C HIS A 717 -0.96 5.61 14.18
N LEU A 718 -0.38 6.77 13.90
CA LEU A 718 0.29 7.58 14.91
C LEU A 718 -0.13 9.03 14.75
N ASN A 719 -0.58 9.63 15.86
CA ASN A 719 -0.83 11.05 15.95
C ASN A 719 -0.04 11.66 17.09
N ILE A 720 0.82 12.60 16.72
CA ILE A 720 1.68 13.38 17.62
C ILE A 720 1.54 14.87 17.30
N LYS A 721 0.35 15.28 16.86
CA LYS A 721 0.04 16.67 16.53
C LYS A 721 0.44 17.60 17.66
N GLY A 722 1.10 18.71 17.33
CA GLY A 722 1.53 19.72 18.30
C GLY A 722 2.65 19.28 19.26
N CYS A 723 3.26 18.10 19.07
CA CYS A 723 4.43 17.69 19.84
C CYS A 723 5.66 18.46 19.35
N LYS A 724 6.03 19.49 20.11
CA LYS A 724 7.01 20.52 19.72
C LYS A 724 8.46 20.04 19.67
N GLN A 725 8.78 18.92 20.31
CA GLN A 725 10.15 18.39 20.46
C GLN A 725 10.49 17.25 19.48
N ILE A 726 9.67 17.04 18.46
CA ILE A 726 9.84 15.96 17.48
C ILE A 726 10.59 16.45 16.24
N THR A 727 11.62 15.70 15.83
CA THR A 727 12.44 15.96 14.64
C THR A 727 12.40 14.80 13.64
N ASP A 728 13.06 14.96 12.49
CA ASP A 728 13.13 13.91 11.47
C ASP A 728 13.75 12.60 11.98
N LEU A 729 14.54 12.64 13.06
CA LEU A 729 15.25 11.49 13.60
C LEU A 729 14.28 10.39 14.06
N SER A 730 13.33 10.74 14.92
CA SER A 730 12.38 9.76 15.46
C SER A 730 11.41 9.23 14.40
N ILE A 731 10.97 10.09 13.48
CA ILE A 731 10.14 9.67 12.35
C ILE A 731 10.90 8.67 11.48
N CYS A 732 12.12 8.99 11.04
CA CYS A 732 12.91 8.09 10.19
C CYS A 732 13.18 6.72 10.84
N ASP A 733 13.44 6.70 12.16
CA ASP A 733 13.62 5.45 12.92
C ASP A 733 12.37 4.56 12.86
N LEU A 734 11.19 5.16 13.00
CA LEU A 734 9.92 4.43 12.90
C LEU A 734 9.63 3.93 11.50
N LEU A 735 9.93 4.73 10.47
CA LEU A 735 9.68 4.37 9.07
C LEU A 735 10.48 3.15 8.60
N GLY A 736 11.61 2.85 9.25
CA GLY A 736 12.40 1.65 8.98
C GLY A 736 11.72 0.35 9.46
N VAL A 737 10.78 0.44 10.40
CA VAL A 737 10.21 -0.74 11.09
C VAL A 737 8.70 -0.84 10.93
N CYS A 738 7.98 0.25 11.19
CA CYS A 738 6.52 0.30 11.19
C CYS A 738 5.97 0.57 9.79
N ARG A 739 4.72 0.16 9.56
CA ARG A 739 4.00 0.38 8.30
C ARG A 739 2.76 1.20 8.54
N PHE A 740 2.85 2.47 8.22
CA PHE A 740 1.80 3.44 8.51
C PHE A 740 0.74 3.49 7.42
N VAL A 741 -0.50 3.60 7.88
CA VAL A 741 -1.70 3.92 7.10
C VAL A 741 -2.06 5.38 7.29
N SER A 742 -1.99 5.89 8.54
CA SER A 742 -2.26 7.30 8.86
C SER A 742 -1.16 7.87 9.76
N LEU A 743 -0.66 9.06 9.42
CA LEU A 743 0.33 9.81 10.19
C LEU A 743 -0.11 11.26 10.38
N VAL A 744 -0.34 11.65 11.63
CA VAL A 744 -0.69 13.02 11.98
C VAL A 744 0.51 13.68 12.68
N LEU A 745 1.18 14.55 11.94
CA LEU A 745 2.40 15.26 12.33
C LEU A 745 2.19 16.79 12.40
N SER A 746 0.95 17.26 12.21
CA SER A 746 0.62 18.69 12.19
C SER A 746 1.17 19.45 13.41
N GLY A 747 1.73 20.63 13.19
CA GLY A 747 2.32 21.46 14.24
C GLY A 747 3.69 20.97 14.78
N CYS A 748 4.26 19.90 14.23
CA CYS A 748 5.64 19.49 14.53
C CYS A 748 6.63 20.33 13.70
N TYR A 749 6.86 21.58 14.12
CA TYR A 749 7.58 22.61 13.36
C TYR A 749 9.08 22.33 13.10
N GLN A 750 9.66 21.30 13.74
CA GLN A 750 11.07 20.94 13.52
C GLN A 750 11.27 19.89 12.40
N LEU A 751 10.19 19.28 11.89
CA LEU A 751 10.24 18.32 10.78
C LEU A 751 10.63 19.00 9.47
N THR A 752 11.47 18.35 8.68
CA THR A 752 11.94 18.86 7.38
C THR A 752 11.59 17.89 6.24
N ASP A 753 11.97 18.23 5.01
CA ASP A 753 11.81 17.38 3.83
C ASP A 753 12.37 15.96 4.01
N LYS A 754 13.32 15.74 4.93
CA LYS A 754 13.93 14.43 5.17
C LYS A 754 12.91 13.37 5.56
N SER A 755 12.01 13.66 6.50
CA SER A 755 10.95 12.74 6.91
C SER A 755 9.98 12.42 5.77
N ILE A 756 9.62 13.43 4.96
CA ILE A 756 8.73 13.27 3.80
C ILE A 756 9.37 12.42 2.68
N LEU A 757 10.65 12.63 2.38
CA LEU A 757 11.38 11.81 1.42
C LEU A 757 11.53 10.36 1.91
N ALA A 758 11.76 10.16 3.21
CA ALA A 758 11.79 8.83 3.80
C ALA A 758 10.42 8.12 3.69
N LEU A 759 9.32 8.83 3.94
CA LEU A 759 7.95 8.31 3.78
C LEU A 759 7.70 7.80 2.36
N ALA A 760 8.00 8.63 1.37
CA ALA A 760 7.83 8.31 -0.06
C ALA A 760 8.57 7.03 -0.48
N HIS A 761 9.64 6.67 0.23
CA HIS A 761 10.45 5.51 -0.09
C HIS A 761 10.13 4.26 0.72
N THR A 762 9.51 4.39 1.90
CA THR A 762 9.40 3.28 2.86
C THR A 762 7.96 2.85 3.13
N GLN A 763 6.98 3.72 2.87
CA GLN A 763 5.57 3.51 3.25
C GLN A 763 4.63 3.33 2.06
N PRO A 764 4.51 2.11 1.50
CA PRO A 764 3.62 1.83 0.37
C PRO A 764 2.12 1.86 0.74
N PHE A 765 1.79 1.73 2.02
CA PHE A 765 0.41 1.62 2.51
C PHE A 765 -0.12 2.92 3.12
N LEU A 766 0.61 4.02 3.02
CA LEU A 766 0.20 5.30 3.56
C LEU A 766 -1.02 5.83 2.79
N GLU A 767 -2.09 6.15 3.50
CA GLU A 767 -3.34 6.67 2.96
C GLU A 767 -3.59 8.12 3.38
N GLU A 768 -3.12 8.50 4.58
CA GLU A 768 -3.35 9.82 5.13
C GLU A 768 -2.08 10.37 5.80
N ILE A 769 -1.78 11.63 5.52
CA ILE A 769 -0.75 12.39 6.21
C ILE A 769 -1.22 13.82 6.48
N TYR A 770 -1.08 14.24 7.72
CA TYR A 770 -1.40 15.59 8.16
C TYR A 770 -0.11 16.26 8.62
N ILE A 771 0.31 17.29 7.91
CA ILE A 771 1.56 18.02 8.13
C ILE A 771 1.32 19.55 8.18
N SER A 772 0.07 19.97 8.33
CA SER A 772 -0.31 21.37 8.50
C SER A 772 0.48 22.04 9.64
N GLY A 773 1.02 23.23 9.41
CA GLY A 773 1.89 23.92 10.38
C GLY A 773 3.34 23.40 10.49
N CYS A 774 3.75 22.41 9.70
CA CYS A 774 5.16 22.00 9.60
C CYS A 774 5.92 22.93 8.64
N THR A 775 6.30 24.12 9.13
CA THR A 775 6.81 25.24 8.31
C THR A 775 8.11 24.97 7.55
N ARG A 776 8.86 23.92 7.92
CA ARG A 776 10.14 23.53 7.28
C ARG A 776 9.99 22.43 6.22
N ILE A 777 8.75 22.02 5.92
CA ILE A 777 8.44 21.06 4.84
C ILE A 777 8.09 21.85 3.58
N SER A 778 8.82 21.59 2.50
CA SER A 778 8.65 22.26 1.22
C SER A 778 7.47 21.67 0.43
N PRO A 779 6.76 22.49 -0.36
CA PRO A 779 5.76 21.98 -1.31
C PRO A 779 6.32 20.97 -2.32
N ALA A 780 7.63 21.05 -2.64
CA ALA A 780 8.29 20.12 -3.55
C ALA A 780 8.41 18.72 -2.93
N ALA A 781 8.76 18.61 -1.64
CA ALA A 781 8.76 17.33 -0.94
C ALA A 781 7.37 16.71 -0.85
N VAL A 782 6.34 17.52 -0.62
CA VAL A 782 4.95 17.07 -0.62
C VAL A 782 4.52 16.51 -1.98
N ARG A 783 4.84 17.21 -3.08
CA ARG A 783 4.59 16.70 -4.44
C ARG A 783 5.34 15.39 -4.69
N PHE A 784 6.60 15.31 -4.28
CA PHE A 784 7.38 14.08 -4.39
C PHE A 784 6.75 12.91 -3.64
N LEU A 785 6.17 13.15 -2.47
CA LEU A 785 5.43 12.13 -1.74
C LEU A 785 4.20 11.65 -2.52
N GLN A 786 3.40 12.59 -3.06
CA GLN A 786 2.23 12.25 -3.89
C GLN A 786 2.60 11.41 -5.12
N ASP A 787 3.66 11.78 -5.83
CA ASP A 787 4.09 11.12 -7.07
C ASP A 787 4.65 9.70 -6.87
N ASN A 788 4.94 9.32 -5.63
CA ASN A 788 5.61 8.05 -5.30
C ASN A 788 4.79 7.13 -4.38
N THR A 789 3.60 7.54 -3.93
CA THR A 789 2.66 6.66 -3.23
C THR A 789 1.92 5.73 -4.20
N ILE A 790 1.32 4.64 -3.70
CA ILE A 790 0.55 3.70 -4.55
C ILE A 790 -0.93 4.03 -4.52
N ARG A 791 -1.41 4.42 -3.35
CA ARG A 791 -2.80 4.83 -3.11
C ARG A 791 -2.87 6.35 -3.18
N ARG A 792 -4.07 6.88 -3.42
CA ARG A 792 -4.29 8.33 -3.36
C ARG A 792 -4.06 8.76 -1.92
N LEU A 793 -2.95 9.42 -1.69
CA LEU A 793 -2.57 9.91 -0.38
C LEU A 793 -3.33 11.21 -0.10
N TYR A 794 -4.12 11.23 0.97
CA TYR A 794 -4.67 12.47 1.49
C TYR A 794 -3.57 13.23 2.23
N ILE A 795 -3.22 14.41 1.72
CA ILE A 795 -2.25 15.29 2.36
C ILE A 795 -2.96 16.55 2.81
N ASP A 796 -3.00 16.78 4.12
CA ASP A 796 -3.34 18.09 4.68
C ASP A 796 -2.05 18.84 5.01
N HIS A 797 -1.66 19.76 4.12
CA HIS A 797 -0.51 20.63 4.28
C HIS A 797 -0.94 22.09 4.12
N LYS A 798 -1.60 22.61 5.16
CA LYS A 798 -1.90 24.04 5.28
C LYS A 798 -0.73 24.69 6.00
N ILE A 799 0.05 25.48 5.26
CA ILE A 799 1.06 26.36 5.83
C ILE A 799 0.36 27.72 6.02
N PRO A 800 0.00 28.14 7.25
CA PRO A 800 -0.23 29.55 7.46
C PRO A 800 1.14 30.26 7.34
N ASN A 801 1.26 31.22 6.42
CA ASN A 801 2.36 32.20 6.38
C ASN A 801 2.22 33.22 7.52
N ALA A 802 2.08 32.76 8.75
CA ALA A 802 1.95 33.64 9.90
C ALA A 802 2.95 33.21 10.96
N LEU A 803 3.77 34.16 11.44
CA LEU A 803 4.63 33.96 12.60
C LEU A 803 3.80 33.37 13.76
N PRO A 804 4.40 32.58 14.66
CA PRO A 804 3.72 32.02 15.83
C PRO A 804 2.88 33.04 16.62
N ASP A 805 3.28 34.30 16.60
CA ASP A 805 2.61 35.41 17.30
C ASP A 805 1.32 35.92 16.62
N ALA A 806 0.93 35.37 15.47
CA ALA A 806 -0.23 35.83 14.69
C ALA A 806 -1.39 34.81 14.63
N LEU A 807 -1.31 33.70 15.38
CA LEU A 807 -2.44 32.80 15.54
C LEU A 807 -3.41 33.41 16.54
N MET A 808 -4.50 34.00 16.03
CA MET A 808 -5.65 34.34 16.86
C MET A 808 -6.73 33.25 16.74
N ALA A 809 -7.11 32.65 17.87
CA ALA A 809 -8.31 31.83 17.97
C ALA A 809 -9.51 32.74 18.23
N ARG A 810 -10.62 32.49 17.54
CA ARG A 810 -11.88 33.14 17.86
C ARG A 810 -12.41 32.52 19.14
N ASN A 811 -12.44 33.30 20.21
CA ASN A 811 -13.08 32.92 21.46
C ASN A 811 -14.59 32.76 21.16
N LEU A 812 -15.09 31.54 21.30
CA LEU A 812 -16.47 31.18 20.92
C LEU A 812 -17.51 31.79 21.87
N ASP A 813 -17.10 32.19 23.07
CA ASP A 813 -17.97 32.81 24.06
C ASP A 813 -18.05 34.34 23.88
N THR A 814 -16.95 34.98 23.47
CA THR A 814 -16.88 36.45 23.33
C THR A 814 -16.97 36.94 21.88
N GLY A 815 -16.80 36.05 20.89
CA GLY A 815 -16.81 36.36 19.47
C GLY A 815 -15.56 37.10 18.96
N LEU A 816 -14.63 37.47 19.85
CA LEU A 816 -13.39 38.19 19.56
C LEU A 816 -12.25 37.23 19.21
N PHE A 817 -11.28 37.72 18.45
CA PHE A 817 -10.06 37.00 18.11
C PHE A 817 -8.99 37.26 19.17
N GLU A 818 -8.53 36.22 19.84
CA GLU A 818 -7.52 36.26 20.90
C GLU A 818 -6.28 35.45 20.48
N GLN A 819 -5.07 35.91 20.82
CA GLN A 819 -3.83 35.16 20.54
C GLN A 819 -3.84 33.80 21.28
N VAL A 820 -3.46 32.75 20.55
CA VAL A 820 -3.40 31.35 21.06
C VAL A 820 -2.29 31.15 22.08
#